data_AF-A0A8H5GXM8-F1
#
_entry.id   AF-A0A8H5GXM8-F1
#
_cell.length_a   1.000
_cell.length_b   1.000
_cell.length_c   1.000
_cell.angle_alpha   90.00
_cell.angle_beta   90.00
_cell.angle_gamma   90.00
#
_symmetry.space_group_name_H-M   'P 1'
#
loop_
_entity.id
_entity.type
_entity.pdbx_description
1 polymer ?
#
loop_
_entity_poly.entity_id
_entity_poly.type
_entity_poly.pdbx_seq_one_letter_code
_entity_poly.pdbx_strand_id
1 'polypeptide(L)'
;MRMVFKRGALLLLLQTCISVVRADNPITPGFPYGSEKVRGVNLGGWLVLEPWITPSIFDNTGNPNIVDEFTFGQMQSHATALAVLQNHWNTFITESDFAAIAAAGLNHVRLPIGFWAFDVSGGEPYVQGQLPYLQNAITWAGNHGLKLIIDLHGAPGSQNGFDNSGQRLSFPTWQENPSFVQRTDAIIMTIANMVKNNPNVVPIIAPLNEPAGFDGQQMLDVVTQYWFDSYGNIRFPFGTSQQSNTVVLLHDAFQPLSFWNGFETAPGWQGVAMDTHIYQMFSQDDVSQTNAQHIQTACNYQNELGFDLWLIVGEWTSAQTDCAKYLNGRGNGARFDGSLPGSTFVGSCTGLTGSASTFSSSYKTFLRQYWEAQVIAYERGGQGWIMWTWKAENADEWTYQAGLANGWIPRDPTQLEFPDILQSPVLETPELENVSSDENWGFIDSTRFPSSDLYIIRSVLDMSNARPWITPSIFDNTGNPNIVDEYTFGQFQNHARARSVLQNHWDTFITESDFESIAGAGLNHVRLPIGFWAFDVSGGEPYVQGQLPYLRKAITWAGNHGLKLVIDLHGAPGSQNGFDNSGQRLDFPTWQQHPDNVRRTNAIIKTIADMVKDDSNVVPIIAPLNEPAGFDGQQMLDVVRQYWRDSYGNIRFPYGTSKQSNTVVLLHDAFQPLSYWNGFLTAPQSQGVAMDTHIYQIFSDGEVSRTHEQHIQVACNYQNELGSDLWVIVGEWTAAQTDCAKYLNGRGFGARYDGSYPGSSFIGSCKGLTGSSSSFSSSYKTFLRQYWEAQVIAYERGGQGWIMWTWKAENADEWSYKAGLENGWIPRDPAQRRFPNICG
;
A
#
# COMPACT_ATOMS: atom_id res chain seq x y z
N MET A 1 46.20 40.30 38.28
CA MET A 1 45.98 40.59 36.85
C MET A 1 45.73 39.26 36.14
N ARG A 2 44.83 39.27 35.15
CA ARG A 2 44.17 38.14 34.47
C ARG A 2 45.08 37.06 33.84
N MET A 3 44.47 35.88 33.64
CA MET A 3 44.57 34.95 32.48
C MET A 3 45.80 34.03 32.33
N VAL A 4 45.73 32.87 31.67
CA VAL A 4 44.72 31.82 31.39
C VAL A 4 45.52 30.62 30.84
N PHE A 5 44.95 29.42 30.99
CA PHE A 5 45.42 28.11 30.53
C PHE A 5 45.66 27.97 29.01
N LYS A 6 46.50 26.99 28.63
CA LYS A 6 46.16 25.92 27.67
C LYS A 6 47.21 24.80 27.70
N ARG A 7 46.80 23.56 28.00
CA ARG A 7 47.50 22.32 27.61
C ARG A 7 46.44 21.37 27.05
N GLY A 8 46.63 20.97 25.80
CA GLY A 8 45.83 19.95 25.14
C GLY A 8 46.27 18.54 25.54
N ALA A 9 45.29 17.64 25.67
CA ALA A 9 45.49 16.20 25.75
C ALA A 9 44.69 15.57 24.60
N LEU A 10 45.39 14.78 23.80
CA LEU A 10 44.88 13.97 22.71
C LEU A 10 44.33 12.67 23.33
N LEU A 11 43.01 12.49 23.34
CA LEU A 11 42.38 11.19 23.66
C LEU A 11 42.07 10.47 22.34
N LEU A 12 42.70 9.30 22.16
CA LEU A 12 42.21 8.26 21.25
C LEU A 12 40.84 7.82 21.75
N LEU A 13 39.78 8.10 20.97
CA LEU A 13 38.49 7.44 21.10
C LEU A 13 38.58 6.12 20.31
N LEU A 14 38.76 5.01 21.02
CA LEU A 14 38.27 3.72 20.54
C LEU A 14 36.74 3.84 20.45
N GLN A 15 36.22 4.01 19.24
CA GLN A 15 34.83 3.70 18.96
C GLN A 15 34.68 2.18 19.00
N THR A 16 34.37 1.66 20.18
CA THR A 16 33.72 0.35 20.28
C THR A 16 32.34 0.50 19.64
N CYS A 17 32.18 0.03 18.40
CA CYS A 17 30.89 -0.38 17.87
C CYS A 17 30.36 -1.46 18.83
N ILE A 18 29.45 -1.08 19.72
CA ILE A 18 28.63 -2.06 20.42
C ILE A 18 27.65 -2.57 19.36
N SER A 19 28.06 -3.58 18.61
CA SER A 19 27.11 -4.51 18.00
C SER A 19 26.34 -5.12 19.16
N VAL A 20 25.05 -4.79 19.28
CA VAL A 20 24.18 -5.50 20.21
C VAL A 20 24.21 -6.95 19.77
N VAL A 21 24.88 -7.78 20.59
CA VAL A 21 25.02 -9.21 20.35
C VAL A 21 23.62 -9.82 20.34
N ARG A 22 23.30 -10.49 19.22
CA ARG A 22 22.17 -11.40 19.01
C ARG A 22 22.02 -12.32 20.21
N ALA A 23 20.95 -12.15 20.99
CA ALA A 23 20.58 -13.15 21.97
C ALA A 23 19.62 -14.12 21.31
N ASP A 24 20.11 -15.33 21.03
CA ASP A 24 19.31 -16.50 21.36
C ASP A 24 20.24 -17.62 21.81
N ASN A 25 20.33 -17.82 23.12
CA ASN A 25 20.84 -19.08 23.65
C ASN A 25 20.13 -19.43 24.94
N PRO A 26 19.02 -20.16 24.79
CA PRO A 26 18.91 -21.55 25.29
C PRO A 26 18.49 -22.59 24.23
N ILE A 27 18.46 -22.25 22.94
CA ILE A 27 18.16 -23.21 21.85
C ILE A 27 19.45 -23.66 21.15
N THR A 28 19.54 -24.94 20.77
CA THR A 28 20.61 -25.48 19.90
C THR A 28 20.00 -25.99 18.60
N PRO A 29 19.68 -25.10 17.64
CA PRO A 29 19.11 -25.50 16.36
C PRO A 29 20.07 -26.37 15.56
N GLY A 30 19.53 -27.18 14.64
CA GLY A 30 20.31 -28.08 13.78
C GLY A 30 21.27 -27.39 12.79
N PHE A 31 21.27 -26.06 12.76
CA PHE A 31 22.14 -25.19 11.95
C PHE A 31 22.51 -23.94 12.76
N PRO A 32 23.73 -23.41 12.65
CA PRO A 32 24.20 -22.30 13.49
C PRO A 32 23.73 -20.93 12.97
N TYR A 33 22.41 -20.71 12.96
CA TYR A 33 21.78 -19.44 12.59
C TYR A 33 22.39 -18.28 13.38
N GLY A 34 22.56 -17.12 12.71
CA GLY A 34 23.26 -15.99 13.29
C GLY A 34 24.77 -16.00 13.09
N SER A 35 25.38 -17.13 12.70
CA SER A 35 26.83 -17.21 12.46
C SER A 35 27.20 -17.81 11.11
N GLU A 36 26.36 -18.68 10.54
CA GLU A 36 26.50 -19.20 9.19
C GLU A 36 25.33 -18.70 8.32
N LYS A 37 25.58 -18.51 7.02
CA LYS A 37 24.56 -18.03 6.08
C LYS A 37 23.70 -19.17 5.55
N VAL A 38 22.39 -18.95 5.54
CA VAL A 38 21.40 -19.80 4.88
C VAL A 38 21.54 -19.60 3.38
N ARG A 39 21.74 -20.69 2.64
CA ARG A 39 21.79 -20.71 1.18
C ARG A 39 21.00 -21.91 0.70
N GLY A 40 19.83 -21.66 0.14
CA GLY A 40 18.93 -22.74 -0.24
C GLY A 40 18.12 -22.46 -1.48
N VAL A 41 17.27 -23.44 -1.79
CA VAL A 41 16.27 -23.36 -2.86
C VAL A 41 14.94 -23.91 -2.36
N ASN A 42 13.86 -23.38 -2.92
CA ASN A 42 12.52 -23.92 -2.76
C ASN A 42 12.32 -25.15 -3.65
N LEU A 43 11.51 -26.09 -3.18
CA LEU A 43 11.03 -27.25 -3.95
C LEU A 43 9.59 -26.98 -4.44
N GLY A 44 9.38 -25.76 -4.98
CA GLY A 44 8.08 -25.28 -5.48
C GLY A 44 7.55 -26.14 -6.63
N GLY A 45 6.22 -26.19 -6.77
CA GLY A 45 5.54 -27.01 -7.77
C GLY A 45 5.53 -28.52 -7.49
N TRP A 46 6.13 -29.03 -6.41
CA TRP A 46 6.19 -30.48 -6.14
C TRP A 46 4.98 -31.02 -5.37
N LEU A 47 4.82 -30.63 -4.10
CA LEU A 47 3.71 -31.11 -3.24
C LEU A 47 2.52 -30.14 -3.19
N VAL A 48 2.68 -28.98 -3.82
CA VAL A 48 1.63 -28.04 -4.19
C VAL A 48 1.84 -27.68 -5.65
N LEU A 49 0.83 -27.86 -6.49
CA LEU A 49 0.92 -27.55 -7.91
C LEU A 49 0.77 -26.06 -8.18
N GLU A 50 1.69 -25.52 -8.95
CA GLU A 50 1.62 -24.15 -9.47
C GLU A 50 1.62 -24.19 -11.00
N PRO A 51 0.60 -23.60 -11.65
CA PRO A 51 0.46 -23.67 -13.11
C PRO A 51 1.67 -23.16 -13.89
N TRP A 52 2.41 -22.19 -13.33
CA TRP A 52 3.56 -21.60 -14.01
C TRP A 52 4.84 -22.45 -13.89
N ILE A 53 4.97 -23.25 -12.83
CA ILE A 53 6.11 -24.16 -12.63
C ILE A 53 5.92 -25.43 -13.46
N THR A 54 4.72 -26.02 -13.43
CA THR A 54 4.37 -27.25 -14.14
C THR A 54 3.18 -27.06 -15.09
N PRO A 55 3.27 -26.17 -16.09
CA PRO A 55 2.17 -25.89 -17.02
C PRO A 55 1.67 -27.13 -17.75
N SER A 56 2.51 -28.16 -17.96
CA SER A 56 2.10 -29.38 -18.65
C SER A 56 0.96 -30.11 -17.94
N ILE A 57 0.94 -30.15 -16.60
CA ILE A 57 -0.13 -30.80 -15.82
C ILE A 57 -1.48 -30.15 -16.13
N PHE A 58 -1.49 -28.82 -16.24
CA PHE A 58 -2.69 -28.02 -16.47
C PHE A 58 -3.10 -28.01 -17.94
N ASP A 59 -2.15 -27.82 -18.86
CA ASP A 59 -2.41 -27.79 -20.30
C ASP A 59 -2.90 -29.14 -20.84
N ASN A 60 -2.35 -30.25 -20.35
CA ASN A 60 -2.76 -31.60 -20.75
C ASN A 60 -4.18 -31.96 -20.34
N THR A 61 -4.80 -31.21 -19.42
CA THR A 61 -6.23 -31.39 -19.11
C THR A 61 -7.14 -30.97 -20.26
N GLY A 62 -6.67 -30.11 -21.18
CA GLY A 62 -7.49 -29.48 -22.21
C GLY A 62 -8.61 -28.57 -21.68
N ASN A 63 -8.63 -28.29 -20.37
CA ASN A 63 -9.67 -27.51 -19.72
C ASN A 63 -9.07 -26.22 -19.12
N PRO A 64 -9.37 -25.02 -19.67
CA PRO A 64 -8.82 -23.76 -19.18
C PRO A 64 -9.39 -23.34 -17.81
N ASN A 65 -10.49 -23.96 -17.35
CA ASN A 65 -11.09 -23.66 -16.05
C ASN A 65 -10.36 -24.34 -14.87
N ILE A 66 -9.39 -25.20 -15.14
CA ILE A 66 -8.52 -25.80 -14.13
C ILE A 66 -7.35 -24.83 -13.89
N VAL A 67 -7.46 -23.98 -12.89
CA VAL A 67 -6.56 -22.83 -12.69
C VAL A 67 -5.64 -22.97 -11.48
N ASP A 68 -5.85 -23.99 -10.65
CA ASP A 68 -5.15 -24.28 -9.40
C ASP A 68 -5.33 -25.78 -9.05
N GLU A 69 -4.72 -26.24 -7.95
CA GLU A 69 -4.82 -27.65 -7.51
C GLU A 69 -6.24 -28.03 -7.06
N PHE A 70 -6.99 -27.10 -6.46
CA PHE A 70 -8.37 -27.30 -6.06
C PHE A 70 -9.26 -27.64 -7.26
N THR A 71 -9.24 -26.81 -8.31
CA THR A 71 -10.01 -27.03 -9.54
C THR A 71 -9.49 -28.22 -10.33
N PHE A 72 -8.19 -28.57 -10.22
CA PHE A 72 -7.64 -29.80 -10.78
C PHE A 72 -8.31 -31.03 -10.17
N GLY A 73 -8.36 -31.11 -8.83
CA GLY A 73 -9.07 -32.18 -8.12
C GLY A 73 -10.58 -32.18 -8.40
N GLN A 74 -11.18 -30.99 -8.58
CA GLN A 74 -12.63 -30.84 -8.75
C GLN A 74 -13.11 -31.28 -10.15
N MET A 75 -12.34 -30.96 -11.19
CA MET A 75 -12.76 -31.10 -12.59
C MET A 75 -12.15 -32.31 -13.29
N GLN A 76 -11.22 -33.02 -12.66
CA GLN A 76 -10.75 -34.33 -13.09
C GLN A 76 -11.48 -35.44 -12.35
N SER A 77 -11.57 -36.63 -12.94
CA SER A 77 -11.96 -37.80 -12.14
C SER A 77 -10.87 -38.09 -11.12
N HIS A 78 -11.24 -38.48 -9.90
CA HIS A 78 -10.28 -38.79 -8.83
C HIS A 78 -9.19 -39.78 -9.29
N ALA A 79 -9.55 -40.79 -10.09
CA ALA A 79 -8.57 -41.75 -10.61
C ALA A 79 -7.54 -41.10 -11.56
N THR A 80 -7.97 -40.15 -12.40
CA THR A 80 -7.08 -39.42 -13.30
C THR A 80 -6.19 -38.46 -12.51
N ALA A 81 -6.77 -37.68 -11.60
CA ALA A 81 -6.04 -36.74 -10.75
C ALA A 81 -4.97 -37.48 -9.92
N LEU A 82 -5.34 -38.59 -9.27
CA LEU A 82 -4.42 -39.41 -8.50
C LEU A 82 -3.27 -39.97 -9.35
N ALA A 83 -3.56 -40.49 -10.55
CA ALA A 83 -2.52 -41.04 -11.42
C ALA A 83 -1.52 -39.97 -11.88
N VAL A 84 -2.02 -38.78 -12.25
CA VAL A 84 -1.18 -37.64 -12.65
C VAL A 84 -0.32 -37.16 -11.48
N LEU A 85 -0.93 -36.94 -10.32
CA LEU A 85 -0.23 -36.49 -9.11
C LEU A 85 0.80 -37.50 -8.61
N GLN A 86 0.48 -38.81 -8.61
CA GLN A 86 1.45 -39.83 -8.24
C GLN A 86 2.64 -39.88 -9.21
N ASN A 87 2.40 -39.77 -10.52
CA ASN A 87 3.49 -39.71 -11.48
C ASN A 87 4.36 -38.46 -11.24
N HIS A 88 3.73 -37.31 -11.02
CA HIS A 88 4.39 -36.05 -10.72
C HIS A 88 5.25 -36.16 -9.45
N TRP A 89 4.67 -36.59 -8.32
CA TRP A 89 5.40 -36.71 -7.06
C TRP A 89 6.58 -37.67 -7.14
N ASN A 90 6.48 -38.75 -7.93
CA ASN A 90 7.56 -39.72 -8.13
C ASN A 90 8.71 -39.23 -9.02
N THR A 91 8.46 -38.26 -9.91
CA THR A 91 9.40 -37.94 -11.00
C THR A 91 9.86 -36.49 -11.01
N PHE A 92 9.08 -35.57 -10.43
CA PHE A 92 9.42 -34.16 -10.45
C PHE A 92 10.57 -33.86 -9.51
N ILE A 93 10.54 -34.20 -8.22
CA ILE A 93 11.72 -34.11 -7.34
C ILE A 93 12.11 -35.51 -6.85
N THR A 94 13.40 -35.78 -6.90
CA THR A 94 14.00 -37.08 -6.54
C THR A 94 15.21 -36.87 -5.63
N GLU A 95 15.76 -37.94 -5.07
CA GLU A 95 17.03 -37.87 -4.31
C GLU A 95 18.18 -37.28 -5.13
N SER A 96 18.17 -37.47 -6.46
CA SER A 96 19.19 -36.91 -7.33
C SER A 96 19.17 -35.37 -7.36
N ASP A 97 17.99 -34.75 -7.15
CA ASP A 97 17.87 -33.31 -7.01
C ASP A 97 18.51 -32.84 -5.69
N PHE A 98 18.28 -33.54 -4.58
CA PHE A 98 18.93 -33.24 -3.30
C PHE A 98 20.46 -33.36 -3.38
N ALA A 99 20.96 -34.41 -4.05
CA ALA A 99 22.37 -34.58 -4.31
C ALA A 99 22.95 -33.41 -5.13
N ALA A 100 22.22 -32.95 -6.15
CA ALA A 100 22.63 -31.82 -7.00
C ALA A 100 22.59 -30.48 -6.25
N ILE A 101 21.57 -30.25 -5.41
CA ILE A 101 21.46 -29.07 -4.54
C ILE A 101 22.67 -29.00 -3.59
N ALA A 102 23.00 -30.10 -2.91
CA ALA A 102 24.17 -30.16 -2.04
C ALA A 102 25.49 -29.97 -2.83
N ALA A 103 25.59 -30.56 -4.02
CA ALA A 103 26.76 -30.41 -4.89
C ALA A 103 26.94 -28.97 -5.41
N ALA A 104 25.88 -28.16 -5.43
CA ALA A 104 25.92 -26.73 -5.74
C ALA A 104 26.34 -25.86 -4.53
N GLY A 105 26.75 -26.47 -3.42
CA GLY A 105 27.20 -25.74 -2.23
C GLY A 105 26.07 -25.11 -1.41
N LEU A 106 24.83 -25.50 -1.65
CA LEU A 106 23.67 -25.08 -0.86
C LEU A 106 23.57 -25.92 0.42
N ASN A 107 23.03 -25.33 1.48
CA ASN A 107 22.89 -25.97 2.80
C ASN A 107 21.42 -26.14 3.24
N HIS A 108 20.46 -25.51 2.56
CA HIS A 108 19.03 -25.59 2.89
C HIS A 108 18.15 -25.94 1.69
N VAL A 109 17.00 -26.55 1.97
CA VAL A 109 15.86 -26.70 1.05
C VAL A 109 14.57 -26.34 1.78
N ARG A 110 13.69 -25.57 1.15
CA ARG A 110 12.33 -25.26 1.66
C ARG A 110 11.30 -26.06 0.87
N LEU A 111 10.44 -26.79 1.58
CA LEU A 111 9.46 -27.70 1.00
C LEU A 111 8.04 -27.20 1.30
N PRO A 112 7.42 -26.52 0.32
CA PRO A 112 6.00 -26.22 0.32
C PRO A 112 5.15 -27.49 0.40
N ILE A 113 4.20 -27.53 1.33
CA ILE A 113 3.19 -28.59 1.44
C ILE A 113 1.83 -28.01 1.82
N GLY A 114 0.77 -28.41 1.11
CA GLY A 114 -0.60 -27.94 1.39
C GLY A 114 -1.26 -28.68 2.55
N PHE A 115 -2.23 -28.03 3.21
CA PHE A 115 -2.98 -28.63 4.33
C PHE A 115 -3.63 -29.98 3.98
N TRP A 116 -4.04 -30.14 2.71
CA TRP A 116 -4.71 -31.34 2.21
C TRP A 116 -3.84 -32.60 2.25
N ALA A 117 -2.51 -32.47 2.38
CA ALA A 117 -1.63 -33.61 2.65
C ALA A 117 -1.96 -34.31 3.99
N PHE A 118 -2.59 -33.59 4.92
CA PHE A 118 -2.87 -34.05 6.29
C PHE A 118 -4.38 -34.21 6.54
N ASP A 119 -5.19 -33.24 6.10
CA ASP A 119 -6.62 -33.22 6.38
C ASP A 119 -7.41 -32.75 5.16
N VAL A 120 -8.34 -33.59 4.70
CA VAL A 120 -9.32 -33.26 3.66
C VAL A 120 -10.70 -33.49 4.26
N SER A 121 -11.52 -32.45 4.31
CA SER A 121 -12.85 -32.50 4.92
C SER A 121 -13.87 -31.69 4.12
N GLY A 122 -15.15 -31.75 4.51
CA GLY A 122 -16.18 -30.87 3.92
C GLY A 122 -16.46 -31.04 2.42
N GLY A 123 -15.98 -32.12 1.78
CA GLY A 123 -16.11 -32.32 0.33
C GLY A 123 -15.04 -31.62 -0.50
N GLU A 124 -13.94 -31.17 0.12
CA GLU A 124 -12.75 -30.65 -0.56
C GLU A 124 -12.24 -31.64 -1.63
N PRO A 125 -11.91 -31.18 -2.85
CA PRO A 125 -11.64 -32.05 -3.99
C PRO A 125 -10.18 -32.53 -4.08
N TYR A 126 -9.35 -32.22 -3.08
CA TYR A 126 -7.94 -32.56 -3.08
C TYR A 126 -7.69 -34.07 -3.02
N VAL A 127 -6.58 -34.50 -3.64
CA VAL A 127 -6.12 -35.89 -3.59
C VAL A 127 -4.97 -36.00 -2.60
N GLN A 128 -5.10 -36.91 -1.63
CA GLN A 128 -4.05 -37.19 -0.64
C GLN A 128 -3.05 -38.22 -1.16
N GLY A 129 -1.79 -38.08 -0.75
CA GLY A 129 -0.69 -39.02 -1.07
C GLY A 129 0.72 -38.46 -0.89
N GLN A 130 0.85 -37.23 -0.38
CA GLN A 130 2.09 -36.45 -0.30
C GLN A 130 3.01 -36.89 0.86
N LEU A 131 2.46 -37.43 1.97
CA LEU A 131 3.22 -37.73 3.19
C LEU A 131 4.42 -38.68 3.00
N PRO A 132 4.35 -39.75 2.17
CA PRO A 132 5.54 -40.55 1.86
C PRO A 132 6.65 -39.74 1.18
N TYR A 133 6.32 -38.74 0.36
CA TYR A 133 7.29 -37.89 -0.31
C TYR A 133 7.90 -36.85 0.63
N LEU A 134 7.12 -36.33 1.59
CA LEU A 134 7.65 -35.56 2.71
C LEU A 134 8.68 -36.39 3.52
N GLN A 135 8.37 -37.65 3.82
CA GLN A 135 9.30 -38.53 4.53
C GLN A 135 10.57 -38.84 3.71
N ASN A 136 10.42 -38.99 2.39
CA ASN A 136 11.55 -39.10 1.47
C ASN A 136 12.41 -37.83 1.49
N ALA A 137 11.81 -36.64 1.40
CA ALA A 137 12.53 -35.38 1.47
C ALA A 137 13.33 -35.22 2.76
N ILE A 138 12.76 -35.59 3.92
CA ILE A 138 13.49 -35.62 5.21
C ILE A 138 14.69 -36.57 5.11
N THR A 139 14.50 -37.75 4.52
CA THR A 139 15.57 -38.75 4.38
C THR A 139 16.68 -38.26 3.45
N TRP A 140 16.32 -37.75 2.28
CA TRP A 140 17.25 -37.25 1.27
C TRP A 140 18.03 -36.03 1.75
N ALA A 141 17.36 -35.11 2.47
CA ALA A 141 18.05 -33.99 3.12
C ALA A 141 19.13 -34.50 4.09
N GLY A 142 18.79 -35.46 4.95
CA GLY A 142 19.74 -36.08 5.88
C GLY A 142 20.90 -36.78 5.18
N ASN A 143 20.63 -37.53 4.12
CA ASN A 143 21.66 -38.25 3.34
C ASN A 143 22.69 -37.30 2.70
N HIS A 144 22.26 -36.10 2.33
CA HIS A 144 23.09 -35.11 1.64
C HIS A 144 23.54 -33.95 2.53
N GLY A 145 23.30 -34.03 3.84
CA GLY A 145 23.72 -33.00 4.80
C GLY A 145 22.96 -31.67 4.69
N LEU A 146 21.84 -31.66 3.94
CA LEU A 146 20.99 -30.49 3.78
C LEU A 146 20.04 -30.34 4.98
N LYS A 147 19.64 -29.10 5.23
CA LYS A 147 18.60 -28.74 6.18
C LYS A 147 17.28 -28.56 5.46
N LEU A 148 16.22 -29.17 5.98
CA LEU A 148 14.88 -29.09 5.42
C LEU A 148 14.03 -28.11 6.24
N ILE A 149 13.43 -27.14 5.57
CA ILE A 149 12.34 -26.32 6.08
C ILE A 149 11.04 -26.95 5.59
N ILE A 150 10.14 -27.30 6.51
CA ILE A 150 8.77 -27.70 6.17
C ILE A 150 7.90 -26.45 6.23
N ASP A 151 7.26 -26.11 5.12
CA ASP A 151 6.45 -24.91 4.96
C ASP A 151 5.00 -25.28 4.64
N LEU A 152 4.08 -24.93 5.55
CA LEU A 152 2.64 -25.09 5.28
C LEU A 152 2.20 -24.00 4.29
N HIS A 153 2.12 -24.38 3.03
CA HIS A 153 2.06 -23.42 1.93
C HIS A 153 0.62 -22.97 1.58
N GLY A 154 -0.37 -23.74 2.01
CA GLY A 154 -1.78 -23.47 1.77
C GLY A 154 -2.64 -23.89 2.95
N ALA A 155 -3.54 -23.00 3.38
CA ALA A 155 -4.50 -23.25 4.44
C ALA A 155 -5.94 -23.42 3.91
N PRO A 156 -6.86 -24.07 4.66
CA PRO A 156 -8.26 -24.18 4.27
C PRO A 156 -8.89 -22.79 4.05
N GLY A 157 -9.61 -22.64 2.94
CA GLY A 157 -10.21 -21.36 2.54
C GLY A 157 -9.23 -20.35 1.94
N SER A 158 -7.96 -20.72 1.78
CA SER A 158 -6.83 -19.89 1.35
C SER A 158 -6.55 -18.71 2.27
N GLN A 159 -5.26 -18.46 2.55
CA GLN A 159 -4.78 -17.36 3.35
C GLN A 159 -4.42 -16.11 2.52
N ASN A 160 -4.45 -16.20 1.19
CA ASN A 160 -4.00 -15.14 0.28
C ASN A 160 -4.73 -15.06 -1.06
N GLY A 161 -5.55 -16.06 -1.40
CA GLY A 161 -6.27 -16.11 -2.67
C GLY A 161 -5.41 -16.43 -3.89
N PHE A 162 -4.11 -16.69 -3.72
CA PHE A 162 -3.19 -17.07 -4.79
C PHE A 162 -3.34 -18.56 -5.16
N ASP A 163 -2.98 -18.92 -6.38
CA ASP A 163 -3.01 -20.33 -6.80
C ASP A 163 -1.98 -21.19 -6.04
N ASN A 164 -0.86 -20.60 -5.59
CA ASN A 164 0.14 -21.25 -4.73
C ASN A 164 -0.42 -21.76 -3.40
N SER A 165 -1.53 -21.19 -2.89
CA SER A 165 -2.21 -21.69 -1.69
C SER A 165 -3.02 -22.97 -1.94
N GLY A 166 -3.10 -23.42 -3.20
CA GLY A 166 -3.90 -24.55 -3.67
C GLY A 166 -5.28 -24.16 -4.19
N GLN A 167 -5.80 -22.97 -3.82
CA GLN A 167 -7.11 -22.49 -4.24
C GLN A 167 -7.09 -20.99 -4.53
N ARG A 168 -7.11 -20.62 -5.80
CA ARG A 168 -7.19 -19.24 -6.25
C ARG A 168 -8.58 -18.68 -5.95
N LEU A 169 -8.64 -17.69 -5.08
CA LEU A 169 -9.87 -17.03 -4.66
C LEU A 169 -9.71 -15.52 -4.77
N SER A 170 -10.75 -14.84 -5.26
CA SER A 170 -10.80 -13.38 -5.16
C SER A 170 -10.97 -12.88 -3.73
N PHE A 171 -11.50 -13.74 -2.84
CA PHE A 171 -11.74 -13.45 -1.43
C PHE A 171 -11.36 -14.68 -0.61
N PRO A 172 -10.11 -14.77 -0.12
CA PRO A 172 -9.71 -15.80 0.83
C PRO A 172 -10.52 -15.70 2.13
N THR A 173 -10.83 -16.86 2.74
CA THR A 173 -11.74 -16.97 3.90
C THR A 173 -11.10 -17.61 5.12
N TRP A 174 -9.80 -17.90 5.09
CA TRP A 174 -9.08 -18.51 6.21
C TRP A 174 -9.24 -17.70 7.50
N GLN A 175 -9.02 -16.39 7.44
CA GLN A 175 -9.14 -15.42 8.54
C GLN A 175 -10.58 -15.18 9.01
N GLU A 176 -11.57 -15.51 8.18
CA GLU A 176 -12.99 -15.33 8.50
C GLU A 176 -13.59 -16.53 9.24
N ASN A 177 -12.95 -17.70 9.12
CA ASN A 177 -13.47 -18.95 9.65
C ASN A 177 -12.56 -19.53 10.74
N PRO A 178 -12.93 -19.38 12.03
CA PRO A 178 -12.14 -19.93 13.14
C PRO A 178 -11.87 -21.43 13.04
N SER A 179 -12.76 -22.20 12.39
CA SER A 179 -12.52 -23.64 12.17
C SER A 179 -11.42 -23.90 11.15
N PHE A 180 -11.22 -23.02 10.17
CA PHE A 180 -10.08 -23.13 9.23
C PHE A 180 -8.76 -22.82 9.94
N VAL A 181 -8.71 -21.79 10.76
CA VAL A 181 -7.53 -21.47 11.60
C VAL A 181 -7.21 -22.65 12.53
N GLN A 182 -8.20 -23.21 13.22
CA GLN A 182 -8.02 -24.37 14.10
C GLN A 182 -7.51 -25.63 13.37
N ARG A 183 -8.01 -25.90 12.16
CA ARG A 183 -7.50 -27.00 11.32
C ARG A 183 -6.04 -26.77 10.94
N THR A 184 -5.71 -25.54 10.57
CA THR A 184 -4.34 -25.13 10.22
C THR A 184 -3.40 -25.32 11.41
N ASP A 185 -3.81 -24.90 12.60
CA ASP A 185 -3.05 -25.08 13.84
C ASP A 185 -2.84 -26.56 14.22
N ALA A 186 -3.89 -27.39 14.10
CA ALA A 186 -3.80 -28.83 14.34
C ALA A 186 -2.83 -29.54 13.37
N ILE A 187 -2.73 -29.05 12.13
CA ILE A 187 -1.77 -29.55 11.15
C ILE A 187 -0.34 -29.17 11.54
N ILE A 188 -0.10 -27.93 12.00
CA ILE A 188 1.22 -27.54 12.53
C ILE A 188 1.61 -28.38 13.74
N MET A 189 0.68 -28.63 14.66
CA MET A 189 0.92 -29.56 15.76
C MET A 189 1.28 -30.97 15.27
N THR A 190 0.65 -31.44 14.19
CA THR A 190 0.94 -32.74 13.57
C THR A 190 2.34 -32.76 12.97
N ILE A 191 2.70 -31.76 12.17
CA ILE A 191 4.04 -31.62 11.57
C ILE A 191 5.12 -31.55 12.66
N ALA A 192 4.93 -30.71 13.68
CA ALA A 192 5.86 -30.60 14.80
C ALA A 192 6.04 -31.95 15.50
N ASN A 193 4.96 -32.70 15.72
CA ASN A 193 5.02 -34.04 16.31
C ASN A 193 5.76 -35.07 15.45
N MET A 194 5.62 -35.00 14.12
CA MET A 194 6.31 -35.89 13.19
C MET A 194 7.83 -35.70 13.23
N VAL A 195 8.31 -34.46 13.37
CA VAL A 195 9.75 -34.14 13.23
C VAL A 195 10.46 -33.81 14.54
N LYS A 196 9.77 -33.81 15.69
CA LYS A 196 10.34 -33.40 17.00
C LYS A 196 11.62 -34.12 17.43
N ASN A 197 11.88 -35.33 16.92
CA ASN A 197 13.09 -36.11 17.22
C ASN A 197 14.20 -35.95 16.16
N ASN A 198 14.01 -35.11 15.14
CA ASN A 198 14.97 -34.89 14.07
C ASN A 198 15.28 -33.39 13.79
N PRO A 199 15.51 -32.56 14.83
CA PRO A 199 15.80 -31.13 14.64
C PRO A 199 17.13 -30.87 13.91
N ASN A 200 17.99 -31.88 13.77
CA ASN A 200 19.24 -31.78 13.02
C ASN A 200 19.04 -31.74 11.50
N VAL A 201 18.02 -32.44 10.99
CA VAL A 201 17.68 -32.44 9.56
C VAL A 201 16.53 -31.48 9.27
N VAL A 202 15.55 -31.37 10.16
CA VAL A 202 14.42 -30.43 10.04
C VAL A 202 14.54 -29.35 11.13
N PRO A 203 15.46 -28.39 10.97
CA PRO A 203 15.68 -27.36 11.99
C PRO A 203 14.59 -26.27 12.01
N ILE A 204 13.78 -26.12 10.95
CA ILE A 204 12.76 -25.06 10.83
C ILE A 204 11.41 -25.64 10.42
N ILE A 205 10.34 -25.12 11.01
CA ILE A 205 8.97 -25.22 10.49
C ILE A 205 8.48 -23.79 10.21
N ALA A 206 8.00 -23.54 8.98
CA ALA A 206 7.28 -22.32 8.62
C ALA A 206 5.77 -22.58 8.76
N PRO A 207 5.08 -21.94 9.72
CA PRO A 207 3.72 -22.35 10.05
C PRO A 207 2.67 -21.95 9.00
N LEU A 208 2.90 -20.89 8.22
CA LEU A 208 2.01 -20.53 7.11
C LEU A 208 2.71 -19.61 6.11
N ASN A 209 2.67 -19.98 4.83
CA ASN A 209 3.19 -19.16 3.74
C ASN A 209 2.28 -17.96 3.43
N GLU A 210 2.87 -16.77 3.26
CA GLU A 210 2.23 -15.61 2.64
C GLU A 210 0.78 -15.29 3.07
N PRO A 211 0.42 -15.24 4.37
CA PRO A 211 -0.89 -14.70 4.76
C PRO A 211 -1.01 -13.25 4.27
N ALA A 212 -2.10 -12.92 3.56
CA ALA A 212 -2.29 -11.65 2.88
C ALA A 212 -2.62 -10.50 3.86
N GLY A 213 -1.64 -10.04 4.65
CA GLY A 213 -1.84 -8.97 5.63
C GLY A 213 -2.35 -7.65 5.02
N PHE A 214 -2.17 -7.45 3.70
CA PHE A 214 -2.76 -6.35 2.95
C PHE A 214 -4.30 -6.40 2.81
N ASP A 215 -4.94 -7.56 3.08
CA ASP A 215 -6.40 -7.71 3.03
C ASP A 215 -7.13 -7.02 4.20
N GLY A 216 -6.41 -6.64 5.26
CA GLY A 216 -6.91 -5.77 6.31
C GLY A 216 -6.65 -6.25 7.74
N GLN A 217 -7.14 -5.48 8.70
CA GLN A 217 -6.82 -5.68 10.12
C GLN A 217 -7.26 -7.05 10.66
N GLN A 218 -8.40 -7.59 10.18
CA GLN A 218 -8.84 -8.93 10.60
C GLN A 218 -7.82 -10.02 10.25
N MET A 219 -7.23 -9.96 9.03
CA MET A 219 -6.16 -10.89 8.64
C MET A 219 -4.95 -10.72 9.56
N LEU A 220 -4.54 -9.47 9.82
CA LEU A 220 -3.40 -9.16 10.69
C LEU A 220 -3.62 -9.63 12.14
N ASP A 221 -4.83 -9.48 12.68
CA ASP A 221 -5.17 -9.93 14.04
C ASP A 221 -5.14 -11.47 14.12
N VAL A 222 -5.72 -12.15 13.13
CA VAL A 222 -5.77 -13.62 13.07
C VAL A 222 -4.37 -14.20 12.90
N VAL A 223 -3.56 -13.66 11.97
CA VAL A 223 -2.20 -14.16 11.75
C VAL A 223 -1.30 -13.90 12.97
N THR A 224 -1.45 -12.75 13.64
CA THR A 224 -0.68 -12.44 14.85
C THR A 224 -1.00 -13.43 15.96
N GLN A 225 -2.28 -13.76 16.18
CA GLN A 225 -2.66 -14.78 17.15
C GLN A 225 -2.18 -16.17 16.73
N TYR A 226 -2.30 -16.50 15.45
CA TYR A 226 -1.85 -17.76 14.89
C TYR A 226 -0.34 -17.99 15.02
N TRP A 227 0.48 -16.93 14.98
CA TRP A 227 1.91 -17.00 15.27
C TRP A 227 2.19 -17.43 16.71
N PHE A 228 1.49 -16.86 17.70
CA PHE A 228 1.60 -17.30 19.10
C PHE A 228 1.21 -18.77 19.29
N ASP A 229 0.14 -19.20 18.63
CA ASP A 229 -0.36 -20.58 18.71
C ASP A 229 0.64 -21.55 18.05
N SER A 230 1.15 -21.18 16.87
CA SER A 230 2.18 -21.92 16.13
C SER A 230 3.48 -22.05 16.90
N TYR A 231 3.92 -20.99 17.59
CA TYR A 231 5.07 -21.05 18.49
C TYR A 231 4.85 -22.11 19.57
N GLY A 232 3.67 -22.11 20.21
CA GLY A 232 3.29 -23.14 21.19
C GLY A 232 3.42 -24.56 20.63
N ASN A 233 2.93 -24.80 19.42
CA ASN A 233 2.94 -26.11 18.78
C ASN A 233 4.36 -26.58 18.38
N ILE A 234 5.16 -25.70 17.78
CA ILE A 234 6.48 -26.03 17.24
C ILE A 234 7.52 -26.10 18.36
N ARG A 235 7.42 -25.23 19.36
CA ARG A 235 8.36 -25.19 20.49
C ARG A 235 8.04 -26.18 21.58
N PHE A 236 6.80 -26.63 21.73
CA PHE A 236 6.40 -27.58 22.79
C PHE A 236 5.73 -28.87 22.26
N PRO A 237 6.33 -29.60 21.30
CA PRO A 237 5.74 -30.83 20.75
C PRO A 237 5.84 -32.03 21.72
N PHE A 238 6.45 -31.84 22.88
CA PHE A 238 6.47 -32.77 24.02
C PHE A 238 5.55 -32.28 25.17
N GLY A 239 4.66 -31.33 24.88
CA GLY A 239 3.95 -30.53 25.88
C GLY A 239 4.89 -29.57 26.59
N THR A 240 4.44 -28.98 27.70
CA THR A 240 5.20 -27.99 28.49
C THR A 240 6.39 -28.58 29.26
N SER A 241 6.64 -29.89 29.13
CA SER A 241 7.70 -30.62 29.84
C SER A 241 9.09 -30.40 29.24
N GLN A 242 9.16 -30.07 27.94
CA GLN A 242 10.42 -29.90 27.21
C GLN A 242 10.20 -29.02 25.97
N GLN A 243 11.10 -28.06 25.75
CA GLN A 243 11.16 -27.29 24.51
C GLN A 243 11.90 -28.04 23.40
N SER A 244 11.44 -27.89 22.15
CA SER A 244 12.14 -28.34 20.95
C SER A 244 13.29 -27.40 20.59
N ASN A 245 14.26 -27.93 19.82
CA ASN A 245 15.28 -27.15 19.14
C ASN A 245 14.89 -26.73 17.71
N THR A 246 13.64 -26.96 17.32
CA THR A 246 13.07 -26.47 16.06
C THR A 246 12.83 -24.96 16.14
N VAL A 247 13.19 -24.26 15.07
CA VAL A 247 12.97 -22.84 14.86
C VAL A 247 11.60 -22.64 14.20
N VAL A 248 10.88 -21.63 14.67
CA VAL A 248 9.62 -21.15 14.10
C VAL A 248 9.98 -20.07 13.07
N LEU A 249 9.61 -20.25 11.80
CA LEU A 249 9.88 -19.28 10.74
C LEU A 249 8.56 -18.60 10.31
N LEU A 250 8.33 -17.40 10.81
CA LEU A 250 7.10 -16.64 10.58
C LEU A 250 7.22 -15.85 9.27
N HIS A 251 6.23 -15.92 8.39
CA HIS A 251 6.18 -15.01 7.22
C HIS A 251 5.77 -13.59 7.65
N ASP A 252 6.34 -12.56 7.00
CA ASP A 252 6.11 -11.14 7.33
C ASP A 252 4.69 -10.61 7.02
N ALA A 253 3.83 -11.46 6.45
CA ALA A 253 2.47 -11.14 6.03
C ALA A 253 2.36 -9.92 5.08
N PHE A 254 3.36 -9.71 4.24
CA PHE A 254 3.50 -8.55 3.35
C PHE A 254 3.53 -7.21 4.10
N GLN A 255 3.90 -7.23 5.38
CA GLN A 255 4.12 -6.02 6.17
C GLN A 255 5.59 -5.62 6.11
N PRO A 256 5.90 -4.32 6.18
CA PRO A 256 7.28 -3.91 6.37
C PRO A 256 7.83 -4.54 7.66
N LEU A 257 9.11 -4.94 7.68
CA LEU A 257 9.73 -5.58 8.83
C LEU A 257 9.53 -4.80 10.14
N SER A 258 9.46 -3.47 10.07
CA SER A 258 9.19 -2.60 11.21
C SER A 258 7.86 -2.88 11.92
N PHE A 259 6.86 -3.45 11.24
CA PHE A 259 5.60 -3.87 11.84
C PHE A 259 5.81 -4.95 12.91
N TRP A 260 6.80 -5.83 12.70
CA TRP A 260 7.11 -6.96 13.58
C TRP A 260 8.23 -6.66 14.59
N ASN A 261 8.68 -5.40 14.72
CA ASN A 261 9.70 -5.03 15.69
C ASN A 261 9.27 -5.38 17.13
N GLY A 262 10.14 -6.06 17.87
CA GLY A 262 9.83 -6.54 19.21
C GLY A 262 8.80 -7.68 19.31
N PHE A 263 8.27 -8.18 18.18
CA PHE A 263 7.35 -9.32 18.18
C PHE A 263 8.11 -10.63 18.36
N GLU A 264 7.67 -11.45 19.32
CA GLU A 264 8.30 -12.73 19.67
C GLU A 264 9.83 -12.71 19.78
N THR A 265 10.38 -11.66 20.39
CA THR A 265 11.84 -11.54 20.60
C THR A 265 12.32 -12.19 21.91
N ALA A 266 13.60 -12.57 21.94
CA ALA A 266 14.29 -13.01 23.13
C ALA A 266 14.32 -11.91 24.23
N PRO A 267 14.38 -12.28 25.53
CA PRO A 267 14.45 -13.65 26.05
C PRO A 267 13.09 -14.36 26.21
N GLY A 268 11.96 -13.69 25.92
CA GLY A 268 10.62 -14.23 26.14
C GLY A 268 10.21 -15.33 25.15
N TRP A 269 10.71 -15.23 23.93
CA TRP A 269 10.41 -16.12 22.82
C TRP A 269 11.72 -16.48 22.13
N GLN A 270 12.00 -17.76 21.99
CA GLN A 270 13.32 -18.26 21.57
C GLN A 270 13.16 -19.22 20.40
N GLY A 271 14.12 -19.20 19.49
CA GLY A 271 14.07 -19.96 18.25
C GLY A 271 12.99 -19.44 17.31
N VAL A 272 12.86 -18.12 17.18
CA VAL A 272 11.97 -17.48 16.23
C VAL A 272 12.79 -16.78 15.15
N ALA A 273 12.40 -16.99 13.90
CA ALA A 273 12.95 -16.39 12.71
C ALA A 273 11.82 -15.73 11.90
N MET A 274 12.16 -14.74 11.09
CA MET A 274 11.26 -14.08 10.16
C MET A 274 11.65 -14.47 8.73
N ASP A 275 10.63 -14.74 7.92
CA ASP A 275 10.67 -15.00 6.50
C ASP A 275 10.13 -13.78 5.76
N THR A 276 10.91 -13.26 4.82
CA THR A 276 10.50 -12.18 3.92
C THR A 276 10.71 -12.57 2.48
N HIS A 277 9.75 -12.23 1.62
CA HIS A 277 9.75 -12.57 0.21
C HIS A 277 10.02 -11.31 -0.61
N ILE A 278 11.05 -11.35 -1.47
CA ILE A 278 11.52 -10.16 -2.20
C ILE A 278 11.47 -10.41 -3.69
N TYR A 279 10.56 -9.70 -4.35
CA TYR A 279 10.30 -9.75 -5.78
C TYR A 279 10.20 -8.32 -6.34
N GLN A 280 10.82 -8.07 -7.49
CA GLN A 280 10.69 -6.84 -8.27
C GLN A 280 10.01 -7.10 -9.63
N MET A 281 8.77 -7.61 -9.65
CA MET A 281 8.02 -7.83 -10.92
C MET A 281 6.48 -7.84 -10.78
N PHE A 282 5.94 -7.68 -9.56
CA PHE A 282 4.51 -7.89 -9.33
C PHE A 282 3.68 -6.60 -9.30
N SER A 283 4.31 -5.45 -9.54
CA SER A 283 3.67 -4.17 -9.83
C SER A 283 4.04 -3.65 -11.22
N GLN A 284 3.27 -2.68 -11.73
CA GLN A 284 3.62 -2.00 -12.99
C GLN A 284 4.95 -1.26 -12.85
N ASP A 285 5.20 -0.64 -11.70
CA ASP A 285 6.43 0.12 -11.44
C ASP A 285 7.65 -0.80 -11.43
N ASP A 286 7.51 -1.98 -10.82
CA ASP A 286 8.56 -2.99 -10.80
C ASP A 286 8.99 -3.41 -12.21
N VAL A 287 8.03 -3.83 -13.04
CA VAL A 287 8.35 -4.30 -14.41
C VAL A 287 8.80 -3.16 -15.32
N SER A 288 8.59 -1.91 -14.94
CA SER A 288 9.03 -0.72 -15.68
C SER A 288 10.47 -0.31 -15.34
N GLN A 289 11.09 -0.92 -14.33
CA GLN A 289 12.49 -0.65 -13.99
C GLN A 289 13.44 -1.08 -15.12
N THR A 290 14.47 -0.29 -15.36
CA THR A 290 15.60 -0.72 -16.20
C THR A 290 16.41 -1.79 -15.48
N ASN A 291 17.21 -2.55 -16.22
CA ASN A 291 18.15 -3.51 -15.63
C ASN A 291 19.07 -2.88 -14.57
N ALA A 292 19.51 -1.64 -14.79
CA ALA A 292 20.33 -0.90 -13.84
C ALA A 292 19.55 -0.55 -12.56
N GLN A 293 18.28 -0.14 -12.71
CA GLN A 293 17.40 0.14 -11.59
C GLN A 293 17.11 -1.11 -10.76
N HIS A 294 16.84 -2.26 -11.39
CA HIS A 294 16.68 -3.52 -10.66
C HIS A 294 17.90 -3.88 -9.80
N ILE A 295 19.10 -3.78 -10.38
CA ILE A 295 20.35 -4.01 -9.64
C ILE A 295 20.48 -3.03 -8.47
N GLN A 296 20.20 -1.75 -8.69
CA GLN A 296 20.27 -0.74 -7.64
C GLN A 296 19.26 -1.00 -6.51
N THR A 297 18.03 -1.36 -6.85
CA THR A 297 16.98 -1.74 -5.90
C THR A 297 17.41 -2.95 -5.09
N ALA A 298 17.96 -3.99 -5.74
CA ALA A 298 18.50 -5.16 -5.03
C ALA A 298 19.63 -4.77 -4.06
N CYS A 299 20.53 -3.88 -4.48
CA CYS A 299 21.61 -3.38 -3.64
C CYS A 299 21.12 -2.62 -2.39
N ASN A 300 19.98 -1.94 -2.48
CA ASN A 300 19.45 -1.13 -1.38
C ASN A 300 18.91 -1.97 -0.21
N TYR A 301 18.41 -3.18 -0.49
CA TYR A 301 17.89 -4.09 0.55
C TYR A 301 18.90 -4.42 1.65
N GLN A 302 20.21 -4.33 1.40
CA GLN A 302 21.22 -4.55 2.45
C GLN A 302 21.01 -3.63 3.67
N ASN A 303 20.40 -2.45 3.47
CA ASN A 303 20.14 -1.46 4.52
C ASN A 303 18.76 -1.65 5.18
N GLU A 304 17.87 -2.42 4.57
CA GLU A 304 16.47 -2.60 5.00
C GLU A 304 16.28 -3.90 5.78
N LEU A 305 17.14 -4.90 5.56
CA LEU A 305 17.04 -6.24 6.15
C LEU A 305 17.57 -6.37 7.59
N GLY A 306 17.94 -5.25 8.22
CA GLY A 306 18.32 -5.25 9.64
C GLY A 306 17.09 -5.44 10.53
N PHE A 307 17.00 -6.57 11.23
CA PHE A 307 15.82 -6.94 12.03
C PHE A 307 16.16 -7.61 13.37
N ASP A 308 15.21 -7.59 14.32
CA ASP A 308 15.39 -8.09 15.70
C ASP A 308 15.48 -9.62 15.79
N LEU A 309 14.82 -10.34 14.87
CA LEU A 309 14.86 -11.80 14.76
C LEU A 309 15.90 -12.26 13.72
N TRP A 310 16.17 -13.57 13.67
CA TRP A 310 16.86 -14.15 12.51
C TRP A 310 16.01 -13.93 11.25
N LEU A 311 16.44 -13.04 10.36
CA LEU A 311 15.75 -12.79 9.10
C LEU A 311 16.32 -13.65 7.96
N ILE A 312 15.48 -14.41 7.29
CA ILE A 312 15.80 -15.19 6.09
C ILE A 312 14.99 -14.62 4.93
N VAL A 313 15.62 -14.37 3.79
CA VAL A 313 14.88 -14.07 2.54
C VAL A 313 14.43 -15.42 1.95
N GLY A 314 13.25 -15.91 2.34
CA GLY A 314 12.81 -17.26 2.02
C GLY A 314 12.32 -17.47 0.59
N GLU A 315 12.00 -16.38 -0.11
CA GLU A 315 11.68 -16.42 -1.53
C GLU A 315 12.15 -15.17 -2.28
N TRP A 316 12.71 -15.40 -3.47
CA TRP A 316 13.19 -14.40 -4.43
C TRP A 316 13.63 -15.11 -5.71
N THR A 317 13.86 -14.37 -6.80
CA THR A 317 14.32 -14.91 -8.09
C THR A 317 15.28 -13.97 -8.81
N SER A 318 16.01 -14.50 -9.81
CA SER A 318 16.78 -13.70 -10.78
C SER A 318 15.91 -13.13 -11.91
N ALA A 319 14.65 -13.52 -12.00
CA ALA A 319 13.71 -12.94 -12.96
C ALA A 319 13.34 -11.50 -12.57
N GLN A 320 13.39 -10.60 -13.53
CA GLN A 320 13.08 -9.17 -13.40
C GLN A 320 11.74 -8.80 -14.07
N THR A 321 11.07 -9.77 -14.67
CA THR A 321 9.77 -9.57 -15.36
C THR A 321 8.81 -10.66 -14.97
N ASP A 322 7.52 -10.39 -15.15
CA ASP A 322 6.45 -11.36 -14.93
C ASP A 322 6.07 -12.15 -16.21
N CYS A 323 7.05 -12.35 -17.09
CA CYS A 323 6.86 -12.97 -18.40
C CYS A 323 6.62 -14.48 -18.37
N ALA A 324 6.98 -15.17 -17.29
CA ALA A 324 6.80 -16.61 -17.19
C ALA A 324 5.33 -16.99 -17.38
N LYS A 325 5.11 -18.00 -18.23
CA LYS A 325 3.76 -18.44 -18.61
C LYS A 325 2.97 -18.82 -17.36
N TYR A 326 1.78 -18.22 -17.21
CA TYR A 326 0.87 -18.41 -16.07
C TYR A 326 1.37 -17.91 -14.71
N LEU A 327 2.46 -17.14 -14.65
CA LEU A 327 2.97 -16.62 -13.38
C LEU A 327 1.93 -15.76 -12.64
N ASN A 328 1.18 -14.94 -13.37
CA ASN A 328 0.06 -14.16 -12.83
C ASN A 328 -1.24 -14.96 -12.68
N GLY A 329 -1.14 -16.28 -12.66
CA GLY A 329 -2.25 -17.23 -12.68
C GLY A 329 -2.66 -17.66 -14.08
N ARG A 330 -3.13 -18.90 -14.20
CA ARG A 330 -3.59 -19.46 -15.48
C ARG A 330 -4.72 -18.62 -16.07
N GLY A 331 -4.58 -18.29 -17.36
CA GLY A 331 -5.51 -17.44 -18.11
C GLY A 331 -5.17 -15.95 -18.11
N ASN A 332 -4.15 -15.53 -17.35
CA ASN A 332 -3.68 -14.15 -17.29
C ASN A 332 -2.37 -13.98 -18.07
N GLY A 333 -2.18 -12.77 -18.62
CA GLY A 333 -0.94 -12.35 -19.30
C GLY A 333 0.11 -11.79 -18.34
N ALA A 334 1.13 -11.13 -18.89
CA ALA A 334 2.19 -10.44 -18.17
C ALA A 334 1.97 -8.92 -18.16
N ARG A 335 2.40 -8.24 -17.09
CA ARG A 335 2.44 -6.78 -17.04
C ARG A 335 3.49 -6.24 -18.01
N PHE A 336 4.66 -6.89 -18.06
CA PHE A 336 5.79 -6.42 -18.85
C PHE A 336 5.47 -6.22 -20.34
N ASP A 337 4.73 -7.15 -20.95
CA ASP A 337 4.31 -7.06 -22.36
C ASP A 337 2.90 -6.51 -22.57
N GLY A 338 2.28 -5.97 -21.52
CA GLY A 338 0.95 -5.37 -21.58
C GLY A 338 -0.19 -6.38 -21.80
N SER A 339 0.07 -7.69 -21.74
CA SER A 339 -0.97 -8.71 -21.98
C SER A 339 -1.84 -8.99 -20.75
N LEU A 340 -1.43 -8.57 -19.55
CA LEU A 340 -2.27 -8.59 -18.36
C LEU A 340 -3.30 -7.44 -18.44
N PRO A 341 -4.61 -7.68 -18.25
CA PRO A 341 -5.60 -6.61 -18.27
C PRO A 341 -5.28 -5.49 -17.27
N GLY A 342 -5.28 -4.24 -17.75
CA GLY A 342 -4.96 -3.06 -16.94
C GLY A 342 -3.48 -2.69 -16.86
N SER A 343 -2.58 -3.49 -17.44
CA SER A 343 -1.15 -3.18 -17.50
C SER A 343 -0.77 -2.31 -18.71
N THR A 344 0.37 -1.63 -18.60
CA THR A 344 0.96 -0.83 -19.69
C THR A 344 2.17 -1.57 -20.26
N PHE A 345 2.26 -1.64 -21.60
CA PHE A 345 3.38 -2.26 -22.30
C PHE A 345 4.71 -1.60 -21.91
N VAL A 346 5.67 -2.40 -21.44
CA VAL A 346 7.06 -1.99 -21.17
C VAL A 346 8.00 -2.56 -22.23
N GLY A 347 7.89 -3.86 -22.53
CA GLY A 347 8.78 -4.56 -23.44
C GLY A 347 8.25 -5.91 -23.89
N SER A 348 8.98 -6.60 -24.76
CA SER A 348 8.59 -7.95 -25.20
C SER A 348 9.15 -9.00 -24.26
N CYS A 349 8.31 -9.98 -23.88
CA CYS A 349 8.75 -11.19 -23.18
C CYS A 349 9.65 -12.12 -24.01
N THR A 350 9.81 -11.85 -25.32
CA THR A 350 10.64 -12.67 -26.21
C THR A 350 12.09 -12.69 -25.76
N GLY A 351 12.61 -13.88 -25.44
CA GLY A 351 14.01 -14.07 -25.03
C GLY A 351 14.30 -13.68 -23.57
N LEU A 352 13.26 -13.40 -22.78
CA LEU A 352 13.34 -13.10 -21.34
C LEU A 352 12.73 -14.20 -20.47
N THR A 353 12.04 -15.17 -21.06
CA THR A 353 11.40 -16.28 -20.34
C THR A 353 11.43 -17.59 -21.14
N GLY A 354 11.22 -18.71 -20.47
CA GLY A 354 11.17 -20.03 -21.08
C GLY A 354 12.55 -20.69 -21.10
N SER A 355 12.97 -21.24 -22.24
CA SER A 355 14.27 -21.89 -22.33
C SER A 355 15.43 -20.88 -22.41
N ALA A 356 16.46 -21.08 -21.59
CA ALA A 356 17.69 -20.31 -21.56
C ALA A 356 18.50 -20.36 -22.86
N SER A 357 18.17 -21.27 -23.78
CA SER A 357 18.71 -21.29 -25.14
C SER A 357 18.26 -20.08 -25.97
N THR A 358 17.15 -19.44 -25.58
CA THR A 358 16.62 -18.24 -26.23
C THR A 358 17.18 -16.94 -25.64
N PHE A 359 17.83 -17.01 -24.48
CA PHE A 359 18.34 -15.83 -23.77
C PHE A 359 19.59 -15.30 -24.45
N SER A 360 19.61 -13.99 -24.70
CA SER A 360 20.79 -13.31 -25.23
C SER A 360 21.94 -13.36 -24.23
N SER A 361 23.18 -13.25 -24.71
CA SER A 361 24.36 -13.22 -23.84
C SER A 361 24.32 -12.03 -22.87
N SER A 362 23.83 -10.87 -23.32
CA SER A 362 23.66 -9.69 -22.46
C SER A 362 22.61 -9.91 -21.37
N TYR A 363 21.52 -10.64 -21.67
CA TYR A 363 20.52 -10.98 -20.67
C TYR A 363 21.08 -11.95 -19.62
N LYS A 364 21.86 -12.97 -20.03
CA LYS A 364 22.56 -13.85 -19.08
C LYS A 364 23.55 -13.10 -18.19
N THR A 365 24.28 -12.13 -18.74
CA THR A 365 25.15 -11.24 -17.94
C THR A 365 24.35 -10.42 -16.94
N PHE A 366 23.19 -9.88 -17.35
CA PHE A 366 22.30 -9.18 -16.43
C PHE A 366 21.79 -10.10 -15.31
N LEU A 367 21.29 -11.30 -15.64
CA LEU A 367 20.85 -12.27 -14.63
C LEU A 367 21.97 -12.59 -13.63
N ARG A 368 23.22 -12.65 -14.09
CA ARG A 368 24.40 -12.86 -13.24
C ARG A 368 24.62 -11.68 -12.29
N GLN A 369 24.61 -10.47 -12.81
CA GLN A 369 24.77 -9.25 -12.01
C GLN A 369 23.64 -9.11 -10.98
N TYR A 370 22.40 -9.31 -11.41
CA TYR A 370 21.23 -9.18 -10.55
C TYR A 370 21.23 -10.23 -9.43
N TRP A 371 21.52 -11.49 -9.76
CA TRP A 371 21.68 -12.56 -8.77
C TRP A 371 22.76 -12.22 -7.74
N GLU A 372 23.92 -11.72 -8.16
CA GLU A 372 24.99 -11.33 -7.23
C GLU A 372 24.60 -10.15 -6.34
N ALA A 373 23.97 -9.12 -6.90
CA ALA A 373 23.47 -7.99 -6.13
C ALA A 373 22.51 -8.45 -5.01
N GLN A 374 21.58 -9.33 -5.35
CA GLN A 374 20.61 -9.92 -4.43
C GLN A 374 21.30 -10.74 -3.33
N VAL A 375 22.10 -11.77 -3.66
CA VAL A 375 22.71 -12.63 -2.63
C VAL A 375 23.67 -11.88 -1.71
N ILE A 376 24.43 -10.91 -2.24
CA ILE A 376 25.31 -10.10 -1.41
C ILE A 376 24.48 -9.22 -0.47
N ALA A 377 23.41 -8.58 -0.96
CA ALA A 377 22.53 -7.77 -0.12
C ALA A 377 21.87 -8.61 0.99
N TYR A 378 21.33 -9.78 0.64
CA TYR A 378 20.65 -10.68 1.57
C TYR A 378 21.59 -11.28 2.61
N GLU A 379 22.84 -11.57 2.25
CA GLU A 379 23.85 -12.02 3.20
C GLU A 379 24.43 -10.88 4.06
N ARG A 380 24.48 -9.64 3.57
CA ARG A 380 24.93 -8.50 4.38
C ARG A 380 23.86 -8.05 5.38
N GLY A 381 22.62 -7.94 4.92
CA GLY A 381 21.50 -7.45 5.74
C GLY A 381 20.85 -8.53 6.61
N GLY A 382 20.72 -9.77 6.11
CA GLY A 382 20.01 -10.87 6.78
C GLY A 382 20.87 -12.08 7.15
N GLN A 383 20.23 -13.23 7.39
CA GLN A 383 20.87 -14.53 7.62
C GLN A 383 21.16 -15.31 6.34
N GLY A 384 20.76 -14.79 5.18
CA GLY A 384 20.89 -15.47 3.91
C GLY A 384 19.54 -15.63 3.22
N TRP A 385 19.44 -16.62 2.32
CA TRP A 385 18.43 -16.62 1.27
C TRP A 385 18.05 -18.03 0.83
N ILE A 386 16.84 -18.17 0.30
CA ILE A 386 16.32 -19.38 -0.30
C ILE A 386 15.67 -19.00 -1.64
N MET A 387 16.28 -19.38 -2.76
CA MET A 387 15.81 -18.95 -4.08
C MET A 387 14.56 -19.74 -4.49
N TRP A 388 13.56 -19.03 -5.00
CA TRP A 388 12.39 -19.60 -5.65
C TRP A 388 12.66 -19.71 -7.16
N THR A 389 12.89 -20.88 -7.74
CA THR A 389 12.80 -22.26 -7.18
C THR A 389 13.96 -23.14 -7.71
N TRP A 390 14.07 -24.41 -7.27
CA TRP A 390 15.09 -25.33 -7.80
C TRP A 390 14.94 -25.55 -9.32
N LYS A 391 13.73 -25.86 -9.78
CA LYS A 391 13.43 -26.10 -11.21
C LYS A 391 11.96 -25.89 -11.57
N ALA A 392 11.70 -25.66 -12.85
CA ALA A 392 10.41 -25.47 -13.49
C ALA A 392 10.47 -26.04 -14.92
N GLU A 393 9.33 -26.31 -15.56
CA GLU A 393 9.30 -26.92 -16.91
C GLU A 393 9.69 -25.94 -18.02
N ASN A 394 9.31 -24.66 -17.90
CA ASN A 394 9.49 -23.67 -18.97
C ASN A 394 9.58 -22.23 -18.43
N ALA A 395 10.50 -22.00 -17.50
CA ALA A 395 10.77 -20.70 -16.89
C ALA A 395 12.21 -20.66 -16.33
N ASP A 396 13.21 -20.87 -17.19
CA ASP A 396 14.60 -21.07 -16.76
C ASP A 396 15.14 -19.89 -15.93
N GLU A 397 14.70 -18.66 -16.20
CA GLU A 397 15.04 -17.43 -15.47
C GLU A 397 14.65 -17.46 -13.98
N TRP A 398 13.70 -18.33 -13.62
CA TRP A 398 13.24 -18.55 -12.24
C TRP A 398 14.02 -19.63 -11.51
N THR A 399 14.86 -20.40 -12.18
CA THR A 399 15.35 -21.66 -11.62
C THR A 399 16.83 -21.63 -11.28
N TYR A 400 17.16 -22.10 -10.09
CA TYR A 400 18.55 -22.27 -9.68
C TYR A 400 19.27 -23.28 -10.59
N GLN A 401 18.59 -24.38 -10.95
CA GLN A 401 19.14 -25.43 -11.81
C GLN A 401 19.54 -24.91 -13.20
N ALA A 402 18.69 -24.12 -13.86
CA ALA A 402 19.04 -23.56 -15.17
C ALA A 402 20.14 -22.50 -15.06
N GLY A 403 20.16 -21.71 -13.98
CA GLY A 403 21.23 -20.73 -13.72
C GLY A 403 22.60 -21.37 -13.56
N LEU A 404 22.68 -22.50 -12.86
CA LEU A 404 23.91 -23.31 -12.79
C LEU A 404 24.32 -23.84 -14.17
N ALA A 405 23.37 -24.38 -14.92
CA ALA A 405 23.63 -25.00 -16.22
C ALA A 405 24.07 -23.96 -17.28
N ASN A 406 23.64 -22.71 -17.14
CA ASN A 406 23.86 -21.64 -18.13
C ASN A 406 24.80 -20.53 -17.67
N GLY A 407 25.31 -20.59 -16.43
CA GLY A 407 26.44 -19.79 -15.96
C GLY A 407 26.11 -18.44 -15.31
N TRP A 408 24.84 -18.06 -15.18
CA TRP A 408 24.48 -16.85 -14.42
C TRP A 408 24.37 -17.10 -12.91
N ILE A 409 24.38 -18.36 -12.46
CA ILE A 409 24.58 -18.73 -11.05
C ILE A 409 25.90 -19.53 -10.96
N PRO A 410 26.83 -19.15 -10.06
CA PRO A 410 28.09 -19.86 -9.90
C PRO A 410 27.88 -21.23 -9.22
N ARG A 411 28.77 -22.18 -9.51
CA ARG A 411 28.75 -23.51 -8.85
C ARG A 411 29.03 -23.46 -7.35
N ASP A 412 29.82 -22.48 -6.93
CA ASP A 412 30.04 -22.13 -5.54
C ASP A 412 29.37 -20.77 -5.33
N PRO A 413 28.31 -20.67 -4.51
CA PRO A 413 27.57 -19.43 -4.32
C PRO A 413 28.40 -18.30 -3.69
N THR A 414 29.60 -18.58 -3.21
CA THR A 414 30.56 -17.56 -2.72
C THR A 414 31.45 -16.98 -3.80
N GLN A 415 31.50 -17.58 -4.99
CA GLN A 415 32.38 -17.14 -6.08
C GLN A 415 31.69 -16.10 -6.96
N LEU A 416 31.86 -14.84 -6.55
CA LEU A 416 31.32 -13.65 -7.18
C LEU A 416 32.22 -13.16 -8.33
N GLU A 417 31.60 -12.82 -9.47
CA GLU A 417 32.21 -12.19 -10.65
C GLU A 417 32.14 -10.66 -10.54
N PHE A 418 31.11 -10.15 -9.85
CA PHE A 418 30.85 -8.74 -9.58
C PHE A 418 30.77 -8.45 -8.06
N PRO A 419 31.83 -8.73 -7.28
CA PRO A 419 31.80 -8.60 -5.81
C PRO A 419 31.59 -7.16 -5.30
N ASP A 420 31.92 -6.16 -6.12
CA ASP A 420 31.81 -4.73 -5.79
C ASP A 420 30.53 -4.08 -6.36
N ILE A 421 29.55 -4.88 -6.83
CA ILE A 421 28.32 -4.39 -7.47
C ILE A 421 27.50 -3.43 -6.58
N LEU A 422 27.66 -3.50 -5.26
CA LEU A 422 27.00 -2.61 -4.29
C LEU A 422 27.71 -1.26 -4.10
N GLN A 423 28.94 -1.11 -4.59
CA GLN A 423 29.76 0.11 -4.43
C GLN A 423 29.82 0.96 -5.71
N SER A 424 29.40 0.41 -6.84
CA SER A 424 29.40 1.11 -8.11
C SER A 424 28.04 1.78 -8.32
N PRO A 425 27.94 3.12 -8.36
CA PRO A 425 26.80 3.72 -9.04
C PRO A 425 26.84 3.17 -10.46
N VAL A 426 25.78 2.47 -10.89
CA VAL A 426 25.69 1.93 -12.25
C VAL A 426 25.66 3.15 -13.18
N LEU A 427 26.83 3.48 -13.73
CA LEU A 427 26.99 4.53 -14.72
C LEU A 427 26.34 4.04 -16.01
N GLU A 428 25.08 4.39 -16.22
CA GLU A 428 24.59 4.58 -17.58
C GLU A 428 25.47 5.65 -18.22
N THR A 429 26.09 5.35 -19.35
CA THR A 429 26.82 6.34 -20.17
C THR A 429 25.82 7.29 -20.84
N PRO A 430 25.79 8.60 -20.50
CA PRO A 430 25.00 9.57 -21.22
C PRO A 430 25.93 10.38 -22.14
N GLU A 431 25.49 10.66 -23.36
CA GLU A 431 26.13 11.67 -24.20
C GLU A 431 26.18 13.02 -23.46
N LEU A 432 27.37 13.61 -23.48
CA LEU A 432 27.73 14.85 -22.81
C LEU A 432 26.96 16.06 -23.35
N GLU A 433 26.35 16.86 -22.46
CA GLU A 433 26.39 18.32 -22.61
C GLU A 433 26.49 19.02 -21.23
N ASN A 434 27.42 19.97 -21.18
CA ASN A 434 27.95 20.68 -20.01
C ASN A 434 26.94 21.60 -19.32
N VAL A 435 26.88 21.59 -17.98
CA VAL A 435 26.84 22.83 -17.17
C VAL A 435 27.56 22.60 -15.82
N SER A 436 28.57 23.45 -15.56
CA SER A 436 29.31 23.71 -14.31
C SER A 436 28.38 24.33 -13.23
N SER A 437 28.55 24.35 -11.92
CA SER A 437 29.61 24.10 -10.94
C SER A 437 29.06 24.67 -9.62
N ASP A 438 29.48 24.09 -8.50
CA ASP A 438 29.54 24.70 -7.15
C ASP A 438 28.23 25.05 -6.41
N GLU A 439 27.98 24.39 -5.26
CA GLU A 439 28.26 24.99 -3.95
C GLU A 439 28.04 24.01 -2.78
N ASN A 440 28.96 24.09 -1.81
CA ASN A 440 29.01 23.41 -0.51
C ASN A 440 27.85 23.83 0.40
N TRP A 441 27.22 22.89 1.12
CA TRP A 441 26.46 23.19 2.33
C TRP A 441 26.96 22.40 3.53
N GLY A 442 27.51 23.14 4.49
CA GLY A 442 27.95 22.66 5.79
C GLY A 442 26.82 22.61 6.84
N PHE A 443 27.06 21.79 7.86
CA PHE A 443 26.25 21.57 9.06
C PHE A 443 25.90 22.85 9.86
N ILE A 444 24.65 22.94 10.34
CA ILE A 444 24.20 23.74 11.52
C ILE A 444 23.01 22.99 12.18
N ASP A 445 23.21 22.32 13.30
CA ASP A 445 22.97 22.75 14.70
C ASP A 445 21.53 23.15 15.07
N SER A 446 20.95 22.32 15.94
CA SER A 446 19.68 22.44 16.63
C SER A 446 19.75 23.50 17.72
N THR A 447 18.94 24.57 17.63
CA THR A 447 18.22 25.25 18.74
C THR A 447 17.87 26.70 18.37
N ARG A 448 16.64 26.91 17.88
CA ARG A 448 15.79 28.14 17.88
C ARG A 448 15.03 28.19 16.56
N PHE A 449 13.70 28.10 16.62
CA PHE A 449 12.83 28.44 15.50
C PHE A 449 12.84 29.96 15.28
N PRO A 450 13.24 30.46 14.09
CA PRO A 450 12.89 31.80 13.65
C PRO A 450 11.67 31.72 12.72
N SER A 451 10.62 32.45 13.09
CA SER A 451 9.55 32.87 12.21
C SER A 451 10.10 33.62 10.98
N SER A 452 9.97 33.06 9.77
CA SER A 452 9.77 33.82 8.50
C SER A 452 9.64 32.99 7.22
N ASP A 453 9.88 31.69 7.21
CA ASP A 453 9.56 30.85 6.04
C ASP A 453 8.21 30.14 6.26
N LEU A 454 7.11 30.85 5.98
CA LEU A 454 5.78 30.24 5.86
C LEU A 454 5.81 29.30 4.63
N TYR A 455 5.90 27.99 4.88
CA TYR A 455 5.60 26.98 3.87
C TYR A 455 4.12 27.12 3.49
N ILE A 456 3.83 27.80 2.37
CA ILE A 456 2.48 27.93 1.84
C ILE A 456 1.97 26.52 1.50
N ILE A 457 0.85 26.11 2.10
CA ILE A 457 0.20 24.84 1.79
C ILE A 457 -0.40 24.92 0.37
N ARG A 458 -0.08 23.95 -0.48
CA ARG A 458 -0.61 23.81 -1.85
C ARG A 458 -0.97 22.35 -2.09
N SER A 459 -2.24 22.07 -2.36
CA SER A 459 -2.77 20.70 -2.36
C SER A 459 -3.93 20.48 -3.32
N VAL A 460 -4.17 19.21 -3.64
CA VAL A 460 -5.24 18.65 -4.49
C VAL A 460 -5.47 17.19 -4.06
N LEU A 461 -6.71 16.66 -4.01
CA LEU A 461 -7.11 15.23 -4.21
C LEU A 461 -8.50 14.86 -3.63
N ASP A 462 -9.15 13.84 -4.23
CA ASP A 462 -10.22 13.00 -3.65
C ASP A 462 -9.88 11.52 -3.99
N MET A 463 -9.90 10.61 -3.01
CA MET A 463 -9.42 9.23 -3.18
C MET A 463 -10.40 8.12 -2.80
N SER A 464 -11.29 8.34 -1.82
CA SER A 464 -12.04 7.21 -1.24
C SER A 464 -13.55 7.27 -1.39
N ASN A 465 -14.12 8.43 -1.71
CA ASN A 465 -15.57 8.61 -1.81
C ASN A 465 -15.97 8.73 -3.28
N ALA A 466 -16.81 7.81 -3.76
CA ALA A 466 -17.34 7.89 -5.11
C ALA A 466 -18.36 9.02 -5.16
N ARG A 467 -18.02 10.16 -5.78
CA ARG A 467 -18.95 11.28 -5.98
C ARG A 467 -19.59 11.25 -7.36
N PRO A 468 -20.92 11.42 -7.47
CA PRO A 468 -21.62 11.42 -8.76
C PRO A 468 -21.05 12.39 -9.80
N TRP A 469 -20.52 13.55 -9.41
CA TRP A 469 -20.03 14.54 -10.36
C TRP A 469 -18.55 14.37 -10.73
N ILE A 470 -17.74 13.78 -9.84
CA ILE A 470 -16.31 13.49 -10.09
C ILE A 470 -16.18 12.26 -10.97
N THR A 471 -16.97 11.21 -10.66
CA THR A 471 -16.99 9.93 -11.38
C THR A 471 -18.40 9.57 -11.86
N PRO A 472 -19.04 10.40 -12.72
CA PRO A 472 -20.38 10.15 -13.23
C PRO A 472 -20.52 8.78 -13.89
N SER A 473 -19.45 8.22 -14.46
CA SER A 473 -19.49 6.90 -15.07
C SER A 473 -19.91 5.80 -14.09
N ILE A 474 -19.46 5.85 -12.83
CA ILE A 474 -19.82 4.86 -11.79
C ILE A 474 -21.33 4.83 -11.56
N PHE A 475 -21.94 6.01 -11.54
CA PHE A 475 -23.37 6.20 -11.26
C PHE A 475 -24.24 5.98 -12.50
N ASP A 476 -23.84 6.50 -13.65
CA ASP A 476 -24.54 6.33 -14.92
C ASP A 476 -24.62 4.86 -15.33
N ASN A 477 -23.51 4.12 -15.20
CA ASN A 477 -23.41 2.72 -15.59
C ASN A 477 -24.27 1.78 -14.73
N THR A 478 -24.82 2.26 -13.61
CA THR A 478 -25.80 1.49 -12.85
C THR A 478 -27.15 1.35 -13.56
N GLY A 479 -27.48 2.29 -14.46
CA GLY A 479 -28.81 2.40 -15.07
C GLY A 479 -29.95 2.68 -14.07
N ASN A 480 -29.65 2.90 -12.79
CA ASN A 480 -30.63 3.07 -11.73
C ASN A 480 -30.62 4.52 -11.24
N PRO A 481 -31.68 5.32 -11.50
CA PRO A 481 -31.74 6.71 -11.10
C PRO A 481 -31.87 6.91 -9.58
N ASN A 482 -32.21 5.87 -8.81
CA ASN A 482 -32.31 5.94 -7.35
C ASN A 482 -30.95 5.93 -6.64
N ILE A 483 -29.86 5.64 -7.37
CA ILE A 483 -28.50 5.67 -6.86
C ILE A 483 -27.96 7.09 -6.97
N VAL A 484 -28.12 7.90 -5.94
CA VAL A 484 -27.82 9.35 -5.96
C VAL A 484 -26.56 9.72 -5.17
N ASP A 485 -26.02 8.79 -4.39
CA ASP A 485 -24.86 8.91 -3.52
C ASP A 485 -24.25 7.52 -3.25
N GLU A 486 -23.18 7.43 -2.46
CA GLU A 486 -22.50 6.17 -2.15
C GLU A 486 -23.33 5.23 -1.27
N TYR A 487 -24.15 5.77 -0.37
CA TYR A 487 -25.08 5.00 0.46
C TYR A 487 -26.10 4.25 -0.41
N THR A 488 -26.80 4.97 -1.28
CA THR A 488 -27.78 4.38 -2.20
C THR A 488 -27.13 3.51 -3.27
N PHE A 489 -25.86 3.78 -3.63
CA PHE A 489 -25.06 2.87 -4.44
C PHE A 489 -24.91 1.51 -3.75
N GLY A 490 -24.47 1.48 -2.49
CA GLY A 490 -24.40 0.25 -1.70
C GLY A 490 -25.76 -0.42 -1.47
N GLN A 491 -26.83 0.37 -1.34
CA GLN A 491 -28.18 -0.14 -1.08
C GLN A 491 -28.83 -0.80 -2.30
N PHE A 492 -28.71 -0.18 -3.48
CA PHE A 492 -29.44 -0.60 -4.67
C PHE A 492 -28.59 -1.34 -5.70
N GLN A 493 -27.26 -1.22 -5.64
CA GLN A 493 -26.39 -2.04 -6.47
C GLN A 493 -26.23 -3.43 -5.86
N ASN A 494 -26.08 -4.45 -6.70
CA ASN A 494 -25.68 -5.76 -6.21
C ASN A 494 -24.33 -5.64 -5.46
N HIS A 495 -24.26 -6.13 -4.22
CA HIS A 495 -23.08 -5.92 -3.37
C HIS A 495 -21.75 -6.39 -3.99
N ALA A 496 -21.74 -7.55 -4.68
CA ALA A 496 -20.54 -8.03 -5.37
C ALA A 496 -20.16 -7.13 -6.55
N ARG A 497 -21.15 -6.60 -7.28
CA ARG A 497 -20.93 -5.62 -8.33
C ARG A 497 -20.44 -4.27 -7.77
N ALA A 498 -21.03 -3.80 -6.67
CA ALA A 498 -20.62 -2.58 -5.99
C ALA A 498 -19.15 -2.67 -5.57
N ARG A 499 -18.78 -3.78 -4.92
CA ARG A 499 -17.39 -4.06 -4.54
C ARG A 499 -16.45 -4.10 -5.73
N SER A 500 -16.79 -4.82 -6.80
CA SER A 500 -15.95 -4.89 -8.00
C SER A 500 -15.75 -3.52 -8.66
N VAL A 501 -16.79 -2.68 -8.72
CA VAL A 501 -16.70 -1.34 -9.31
C VAL A 501 -15.86 -0.41 -8.46
N LEU A 502 -16.08 -0.40 -7.13
CA LEU A 502 -15.34 0.45 -6.20
C LEU A 502 -13.88 0.02 -6.08
N GLN A 503 -13.60 -1.29 -6.08
CA GLN A 503 -12.25 -1.83 -6.11
C GLN A 503 -11.47 -1.34 -7.34
N ASN A 504 -12.04 -1.53 -8.54
CA ASN A 504 -11.43 -1.03 -9.76
C ASN A 504 -11.24 0.49 -9.74
N HIS A 505 -12.18 1.23 -9.15
CA HIS A 505 -12.04 2.67 -8.96
C HIS A 505 -10.84 3.00 -8.05
N TRP A 506 -10.72 2.38 -6.87
CA TRP A 506 -9.58 2.64 -5.98
C TRP A 506 -8.23 2.22 -6.60
N ASP A 507 -8.21 1.15 -7.39
CA ASP A 507 -7.00 0.66 -8.06
C ASP A 507 -6.49 1.58 -9.18
N THR A 508 -7.39 2.34 -9.82
CA THR A 508 -7.06 3.04 -11.08
C THR A 508 -7.29 4.54 -11.02
N PHE A 509 -8.14 5.01 -10.11
CA PHE A 509 -8.50 6.41 -10.06
C PHE A 509 -7.36 7.23 -9.48
N ILE A 510 -6.66 6.81 -8.44
CA ILE A 510 -5.46 7.52 -7.95
C ILE A 510 -4.34 6.52 -7.71
N THR A 511 -3.18 6.82 -8.28
CA THR A 511 -1.99 5.97 -8.25
C THR A 511 -0.77 6.76 -7.77
N GLU A 512 0.35 6.10 -7.53
CA GLU A 512 1.61 6.77 -7.17
C GLU A 512 2.04 7.80 -8.24
N SER A 513 1.81 7.52 -9.52
CA SER A 513 2.08 8.46 -10.62
C SER A 513 1.30 9.77 -10.49
N ASP A 514 0.11 9.75 -9.88
CA ASP A 514 -0.60 10.99 -9.54
C ASP A 514 0.13 11.78 -8.45
N PHE A 515 0.67 11.12 -7.42
CA PHE A 515 1.48 11.77 -6.38
C PHE A 515 2.78 12.34 -6.95
N GLU A 516 3.46 11.61 -7.83
CA GLU A 516 4.62 12.11 -8.57
C GLU A 516 4.25 13.37 -9.37
N SER A 517 3.13 13.33 -10.09
CA SER A 517 2.65 14.46 -10.89
C SER A 517 2.26 15.67 -10.04
N ILE A 518 1.67 15.45 -8.87
CA ILE A 518 1.33 16.49 -7.89
C ILE A 518 2.61 17.16 -7.39
N ALA A 519 3.61 16.39 -6.98
CA ALA A 519 4.91 16.91 -6.56
C ALA A 519 5.62 17.65 -7.71
N GLY A 520 5.61 17.08 -8.92
CA GLY A 520 6.18 17.67 -10.12
C GLY A 520 5.49 18.96 -10.56
N ALA A 521 4.24 19.19 -10.15
CA ALA A 521 3.51 20.45 -10.31
C ALA A 521 3.84 21.49 -9.22
N GLY A 522 4.86 21.25 -8.38
CA GLY A 522 5.28 22.17 -7.33
C GLY A 522 4.29 22.29 -6.17
N LEU A 523 3.37 21.33 -6.03
CA LEU A 523 2.50 21.19 -4.87
C LEU A 523 3.25 20.46 -3.75
N ASN A 524 2.84 20.68 -2.51
CA ASN A 524 3.55 20.16 -1.34
C ASN A 524 2.65 19.40 -0.35
N HIS A 525 1.34 19.43 -0.55
CA HIS A 525 0.35 18.75 0.26
C HIS A 525 -0.65 17.99 -0.62
N VAL A 526 -1.36 17.05 -0.01
CA VAL A 526 -2.50 16.30 -0.55
C VAL A 526 -3.56 16.24 0.55
N ARG A 527 -4.83 16.58 0.27
CA ARG A 527 -5.96 16.37 1.19
C ARG A 527 -6.69 15.12 0.75
N LEU A 528 -6.88 14.17 1.66
CA LEU A 528 -7.48 12.87 1.39
C LEU A 528 -8.79 12.76 2.19
N PRO A 529 -9.93 13.02 1.53
CA PRO A 529 -11.26 12.71 2.04
C PRO A 529 -11.42 11.21 2.29
N ILE A 530 -11.91 10.83 3.47
CA ILE A 530 -12.30 9.47 3.81
C ILE A 530 -13.63 9.38 4.56
N GLY A 531 -14.53 8.51 4.08
CA GLY A 531 -15.81 8.24 4.75
C GLY A 531 -15.68 7.36 6.00
N PHE A 532 -16.56 7.55 6.98
CA PHE A 532 -16.57 6.73 8.21
C PHE A 532 -16.68 5.22 7.93
N TRP A 533 -17.36 4.86 6.84
CA TRP A 533 -17.59 3.47 6.46
C TRP A 533 -16.31 2.72 6.09
N ALA A 534 -15.21 3.42 5.77
CA ALA A 534 -13.91 2.79 5.63
C ALA A 534 -13.45 2.09 6.93
N PHE A 535 -13.98 2.52 8.08
CA PHE A 535 -13.61 2.03 9.40
C PHE A 535 -14.73 1.25 10.09
N ASP A 536 -15.98 1.72 9.98
CA ASP A 536 -17.10 1.17 10.76
C ASP A 536 -18.42 1.20 9.99
N VAL A 537 -18.98 0.03 9.71
CA VAL A 537 -20.34 -0.17 9.15
C VAL A 537 -21.25 -0.98 10.10
N SER A 538 -20.90 -1.05 11.38
CA SER A 538 -21.62 -1.84 12.39
C SER A 538 -23.06 -1.35 12.65
N GLY A 539 -23.42 -0.17 12.15
CA GLY A 539 -24.78 0.37 12.19
C GLY A 539 -25.72 -0.27 11.16
N GLY A 540 -25.23 -1.19 10.33
CA GLY A 540 -26.00 -1.84 9.27
C GLY A 540 -26.09 -0.99 8.00
N GLU A 541 -25.17 -0.03 7.84
CA GLU A 541 -25.10 0.80 6.65
C GLU A 541 -24.65 -0.03 5.42
N PRO A 542 -25.18 0.25 4.22
CA PRO A 542 -25.01 -0.60 3.04
C PRO A 542 -23.68 -0.35 2.30
N TYR A 543 -22.72 0.36 2.91
CA TYR A 543 -21.46 0.71 2.29
C TYR A 543 -20.56 -0.51 2.06
N VAL A 544 -19.70 -0.42 1.05
CA VAL A 544 -18.65 -1.41 0.80
C VAL A 544 -17.33 -0.93 1.40
N GLN A 545 -16.69 -1.77 2.20
CA GLN A 545 -15.35 -1.50 2.77
C GLN A 545 -14.24 -1.99 1.83
N GLY A 546 -13.07 -1.35 1.91
CA GLY A 546 -11.85 -1.67 1.16
C GLY A 546 -10.87 -0.51 0.97
N GLN A 547 -11.16 0.66 1.54
CA GLN A 547 -10.44 1.92 1.35
C GLN A 547 -9.13 2.00 2.16
N LEU A 548 -9.04 1.32 3.31
CA LEU A 548 -7.89 1.46 4.23
C LEU A 548 -6.53 1.08 3.64
N PRO A 549 -6.40 0.02 2.81
CA PRO A 549 -5.16 -0.26 2.09
C PRO A 549 -4.71 0.91 1.20
N TYR A 550 -5.63 1.62 0.55
CA TYR A 550 -5.33 2.78 -0.30
C TYR A 550 -4.94 4.01 0.52
N LEU A 551 -5.51 4.18 1.71
CA LEU A 551 -5.06 5.20 2.66
C LEU A 551 -3.60 4.97 3.05
N ARG A 552 -3.20 3.73 3.34
CA ARG A 552 -1.80 3.39 3.65
C ARG A 552 -0.86 3.59 2.45
N LYS A 553 -1.31 3.20 1.24
CA LYS A 553 -0.59 3.50 -0.01
C LYS A 553 -0.39 5.00 -0.18
N ALA A 554 -1.43 5.82 -0.02
CA ALA A 554 -1.36 7.28 -0.12
C ALA A 554 -0.36 7.90 0.88
N ILE A 555 -0.29 7.39 2.12
CA ILE A 555 0.73 7.81 3.10
C ILE A 555 2.12 7.50 2.57
N THR A 556 2.33 6.29 2.05
CA THR A 556 3.62 5.87 1.48
C THR A 556 4.02 6.72 0.28
N TRP A 557 3.12 6.89 -0.70
CA TRP A 557 3.34 7.70 -1.89
C TRP A 557 3.63 9.16 -1.57
N ALA A 558 2.91 9.73 -0.58
CA ALA A 558 3.21 11.07 -0.09
C ALA A 558 4.64 11.16 0.45
N GLY A 559 5.06 10.18 1.25
CA GLY A 559 6.43 10.08 1.77
C GLY A 559 7.48 9.99 0.66
N ASN A 560 7.28 9.10 -0.32
CA ASN A 560 8.19 8.87 -1.45
C ASN A 560 8.44 10.13 -2.28
N HIS A 561 7.41 10.95 -2.47
CA HIS A 561 7.48 12.18 -3.26
C HIS A 561 7.66 13.46 -2.43
N GLY A 562 7.95 13.33 -1.13
CA GLY A 562 8.18 14.48 -0.24
C GLY A 562 6.93 15.34 0.02
N LEU A 563 5.75 14.85 -0.34
CA LEU A 563 4.46 15.48 -0.09
C LEU A 563 4.01 15.27 1.36
N LYS A 564 3.10 16.12 1.82
CA LYS A 564 2.41 15.99 3.11
C LYS A 564 0.95 15.60 2.91
N LEU A 565 0.43 14.71 3.74
CA LEU A 565 -0.94 14.24 3.65
C LEU A 565 -1.80 14.86 4.76
N VAL A 566 -2.95 15.39 4.39
CA VAL A 566 -4.05 15.76 5.28
C VAL A 566 -5.09 14.64 5.21
N ILE A 567 -5.33 13.93 6.32
CA ILE A 567 -6.42 12.96 6.37
C ILE A 567 -7.68 13.66 6.85
N ASP A 568 -8.76 13.61 6.07
CA ASP A 568 -10.01 14.31 6.33
C ASP A 568 -11.18 13.33 6.46
N LEU A 569 -11.81 13.26 7.63
CA LEU A 569 -13.02 12.45 7.80
C LEU A 569 -14.20 13.16 7.12
N HIS A 570 -14.54 12.72 5.92
CA HIS A 570 -15.39 13.49 5.01
C HIS A 570 -16.89 13.19 5.16
N GLY A 571 -17.25 12.09 5.81
CA GLY A 571 -18.63 11.69 6.03
C GLY A 571 -18.81 11.02 7.38
N ALA A 572 -19.87 11.38 8.10
CA ALA A 572 -20.22 10.80 9.40
C ALA A 572 -21.54 10.00 9.35
N PRO A 573 -21.77 9.04 10.27
CA PRO A 573 -23.03 8.31 10.33
C PRO A 573 -24.24 9.24 10.47
N GLY A 574 -25.26 9.03 9.65
CA GLY A 574 -26.46 9.88 9.60
C GLY A 574 -26.28 11.23 8.90
N SER A 575 -25.12 11.46 8.27
CA SER A 575 -24.67 12.68 7.60
C SER A 575 -24.61 13.93 8.50
N GLN A 576 -23.53 14.68 8.38
CA GLN A 576 -23.32 15.95 9.08
C GLN A 576 -23.87 17.17 8.33
N ASN A 577 -24.29 17.01 7.07
CA ASN A 577 -24.71 18.12 6.22
C ASN A 577 -25.80 17.80 5.19
N GLY A 578 -26.15 16.53 5.01
CA GLY A 578 -27.15 16.09 4.04
C GLY A 578 -26.68 16.16 2.58
N PHE A 579 -25.41 16.47 2.34
CA PHE A 579 -24.83 16.50 0.99
C PHE A 579 -24.42 15.08 0.56
N ASP A 580 -24.40 14.84 -0.76
CA ASP A 580 -23.95 13.55 -1.30
C ASP A 580 -22.47 13.25 -0.98
N ASN A 581 -21.64 14.29 -0.81
CA ASN A 581 -20.23 14.18 -0.44
C ASN A 581 -19.99 13.49 0.91
N SER A 582 -20.96 13.57 1.83
CA SER A 582 -20.90 12.92 3.14
C SER A 582 -21.16 11.40 3.06
N GLY A 583 -21.43 10.88 1.87
CA GLY A 583 -21.79 9.49 1.58
C GLY A 583 -23.30 9.26 1.53
N GLN A 584 -24.10 10.10 2.18
CA GLN A 584 -25.56 9.96 2.23
C GLN A 584 -26.26 11.31 2.13
N ARG A 585 -26.89 11.57 0.99
CA ARG A 585 -27.72 12.74 0.75
C ARG A 585 -29.02 12.61 1.55
N LEU A 586 -29.31 13.61 2.37
CA LEU A 586 -30.50 13.65 3.21
C LEU A 586 -31.07 15.07 3.22
N ASP A 587 -32.39 15.19 3.15
CA ASP A 587 -33.06 16.48 3.37
C ASP A 587 -32.90 16.96 4.83
N PHE A 588 -32.75 16.00 5.76
CA PHE A 588 -32.62 16.24 7.19
C PHE A 588 -31.48 15.38 7.77
N PRO A 589 -30.24 15.86 7.78
CA PRO A 589 -29.13 15.16 8.43
C PRO A 589 -29.37 14.97 9.93
N THR A 590 -28.92 13.84 10.46
CA THR A 590 -29.24 13.37 11.82
C THR A 590 -28.02 13.11 12.70
N TRP A 591 -26.80 13.32 12.21
CA TRP A 591 -25.56 13.12 12.97
C TRP A 591 -25.58 13.79 14.35
N GLN A 592 -25.95 15.08 14.39
CA GLN A 592 -26.08 15.90 15.60
C GLN A 592 -27.24 15.52 16.51
N GLN A 593 -28.22 14.76 16.00
CA GLN A 593 -29.42 14.37 16.75
C GLN A 593 -29.19 13.06 17.52
N HIS A 594 -28.21 12.24 17.10
CA HIS A 594 -27.94 10.93 17.67
C HIS A 594 -26.55 10.88 18.31
N PRO A 595 -26.45 10.90 19.66
CA PRO A 595 -25.17 10.85 20.37
C PRO A 595 -24.29 9.63 20.00
N ASP A 596 -24.90 8.51 19.59
CA ASP A 596 -24.18 7.34 19.09
C ASP A 596 -23.41 7.63 17.79
N ASN A 597 -24.00 8.39 16.86
CA ASN A 597 -23.34 8.77 15.62
C ASN A 597 -22.11 9.65 15.91
N VAL A 598 -22.25 10.63 16.81
CA VAL A 598 -21.13 11.49 17.25
C VAL A 598 -20.03 10.67 17.93
N ARG A 599 -20.39 9.72 18.81
CA ARG A 599 -19.43 8.82 19.46
C ARG A 599 -18.67 7.94 18.46
N ARG A 600 -19.37 7.34 17.49
CA ARG A 600 -18.75 6.53 16.42
C ARG A 600 -17.79 7.36 15.59
N THR A 601 -18.20 8.56 15.19
CA THR A 601 -17.36 9.52 14.45
C THR A 601 -16.08 9.82 15.23
N ASN A 602 -16.20 10.10 16.53
CA ASN A 602 -15.05 10.42 17.37
C ASN A 602 -14.13 9.21 17.64
N ALA A 603 -14.69 8.00 17.75
CA ALA A 603 -13.91 6.77 17.85
C ALA A 603 -13.07 6.50 16.58
N ILE A 604 -13.60 6.87 15.41
CA ILE A 604 -12.86 6.81 14.15
C ILE A 604 -11.72 7.81 14.14
N ILE A 605 -11.93 9.05 14.61
CA ILE A 605 -10.84 10.03 14.75
C ILE A 605 -9.73 9.54 15.68
N LYS A 606 -10.09 8.90 16.79
CA LYS A 606 -9.11 8.25 17.65
C LYS A 606 -8.34 7.16 16.89
N THR A 607 -9.03 6.32 16.12
CA THR A 607 -8.40 5.26 15.31
C THR A 607 -7.44 5.83 14.27
N ILE A 608 -7.83 6.88 13.55
CA ILE A 608 -6.97 7.57 12.58
C ILE A 608 -5.74 8.15 13.29
N ALA A 609 -5.94 8.87 14.41
CA ALA A 609 -4.84 9.45 15.18
C ALA A 609 -3.87 8.39 15.69
N ASP A 610 -4.38 7.26 16.20
CA ASP A 610 -3.56 6.13 16.66
C ASP A 610 -2.79 5.47 15.52
N MET A 611 -3.39 5.38 14.33
CA MET A 611 -2.80 4.77 13.13
C MET A 611 -1.61 5.57 12.58
N VAL A 612 -1.65 6.91 12.63
CA VAL A 612 -0.63 7.79 12.01
C VAL A 612 0.23 8.55 13.02
N LYS A 613 0.13 8.22 14.32
CA LYS A 613 0.82 8.96 15.40
C LYS A 613 2.34 9.00 15.25
N ASP A 614 2.94 8.00 14.61
CA ASP A 614 4.38 7.90 14.37
C ASP A 614 4.79 8.46 12.99
N ASP A 615 3.81 8.72 12.11
CA ASP A 615 4.00 9.23 10.75
C ASP A 615 3.79 10.74 10.63
N SER A 616 3.84 11.49 11.73
CA SER A 616 3.55 12.94 11.74
C SER A 616 4.43 13.80 10.81
N ASN A 617 5.56 13.24 10.32
CA ASN A 617 6.39 13.87 9.30
C ASN A 617 5.76 13.81 7.89
N VAL A 618 4.93 12.81 7.62
CA VAL A 618 4.23 12.61 6.34
C VAL A 618 2.75 12.98 6.47
N VAL A 619 2.12 12.67 7.61
CA VAL A 619 0.73 13.05 7.93
C VAL A 619 0.71 14.13 9.02
N PRO A 620 1.06 15.39 8.69
CA PRO A 620 1.13 16.45 9.69
C PRO A 620 -0.24 17.00 10.10
N ILE A 621 -1.34 16.67 9.40
CA ILE A 621 -2.65 17.27 9.63
C ILE A 621 -3.77 16.21 9.60
N ILE A 622 -4.68 16.26 10.58
CA ILE A 622 -5.94 15.51 10.58
C ILE A 622 -7.10 16.52 10.63
N ALA A 623 -8.01 16.45 9.67
CA ALA A 623 -9.28 17.16 9.66
C ALA A 623 -10.38 16.25 10.25
N PRO A 624 -10.94 16.54 11.44
CA PRO A 624 -11.77 15.56 12.11
C PRO A 624 -13.21 15.45 11.58
N LEU A 625 -13.72 16.41 10.82
CA LEU A 625 -15.00 16.29 10.12
C LEU A 625 -15.16 17.36 9.04
N ASN A 626 -15.44 16.94 7.81
CA ASN A 626 -15.72 17.86 6.73
C ASN A 626 -17.11 18.51 6.84
N GLU A 627 -17.19 19.82 6.58
CA GLU A 627 -18.45 20.54 6.31
C GLU A 627 -19.66 20.22 7.21
N PRO A 628 -19.58 20.20 8.56
CA PRO A 628 -20.79 20.10 9.37
C PRO A 628 -21.70 21.32 9.13
N ALA A 629 -22.99 21.10 8.89
CA ALA A 629 -23.96 22.12 8.49
C ALA A 629 -24.36 23.07 9.64
N GLY A 630 -23.45 23.94 10.09
CA GLY A 630 -23.72 24.87 11.20
C GLY A 630 -24.91 25.81 10.96
N PHE A 631 -25.30 26.01 9.70
CA PHE A 631 -26.52 26.76 9.34
C PHE A 631 -27.83 26.05 9.72
N ASP A 632 -27.82 24.75 10.04
CA ASP A 632 -29.01 24.01 10.50
C ASP A 632 -29.49 24.46 11.89
N GLY A 633 -28.63 25.13 12.66
CA GLY A 633 -29.00 25.82 13.87
C GLY A 633 -28.09 25.53 15.07
N GLN A 634 -28.47 26.11 16.21
CA GLN A 634 -27.61 26.14 17.40
C GLN A 634 -27.26 24.74 17.94
N GLN A 635 -28.17 23.77 17.84
CA GLN A 635 -27.89 22.39 18.26
C GLN A 635 -26.70 21.79 17.49
N MET A 636 -26.65 21.98 16.16
CA MET A 636 -25.53 21.52 15.35
C MET A 636 -24.22 22.17 15.82
N LEU A 637 -24.22 23.49 16.00
CA LEU A 637 -23.05 24.25 16.45
C LEU A 637 -22.57 23.82 17.84
N ASP A 638 -23.47 23.53 18.77
CA ASP A 638 -23.14 23.05 20.12
C ASP A 638 -22.49 21.65 20.06
N VAL A 639 -23.03 20.75 19.24
CA VAL A 639 -22.47 19.41 19.02
C VAL A 639 -21.10 19.48 18.37
N VAL A 640 -20.94 20.30 17.31
CA VAL A 640 -19.66 20.51 16.62
C VAL A 640 -18.61 21.07 17.59
N ARG A 641 -18.96 22.06 18.42
CA ARG A 641 -18.04 22.60 19.45
C ARG A 641 -17.56 21.53 20.41
N GLN A 642 -18.45 20.66 20.89
CA GLN A 642 -18.04 19.57 21.78
C GLN A 642 -17.18 18.54 21.03
N TYR A 643 -17.60 18.15 19.83
CA TYR A 643 -16.88 17.20 18.99
C TYR A 643 -15.46 17.65 18.63
N TRP A 644 -15.25 18.95 18.36
CA TRP A 644 -13.92 19.54 18.18
C TRP A 644 -13.03 19.45 19.40
N ARG A 645 -13.58 19.62 20.61
CA ARG A 645 -12.81 19.44 21.85
C ARG A 645 -12.36 17.99 22.03
N ASP A 646 -13.25 17.06 21.76
CA ASP A 646 -12.96 15.64 21.93
C ASP A 646 -11.95 15.17 20.87
N SER A 647 -12.14 15.59 19.61
CA SER A 647 -11.21 15.33 18.50
C SER A 647 -9.82 15.91 18.74
N TYR A 648 -9.75 17.14 19.30
CA TYR A 648 -8.48 17.73 19.71
C TYR A 648 -7.75 16.85 20.73
N GLY A 649 -8.47 16.30 21.72
CA GLY A 649 -7.93 15.36 22.68
C GLY A 649 -7.33 14.12 22.01
N ASN A 650 -8.07 13.51 21.08
CA ASN A 650 -7.64 12.31 20.37
C ASN A 650 -6.41 12.55 19.46
N ILE A 651 -6.43 13.63 18.69
CA ILE A 651 -5.36 13.92 17.70
C ILE A 651 -4.08 14.45 18.37
N ARG A 652 -4.21 15.28 19.41
CA ARG A 652 -3.05 15.86 20.09
C ARG A 652 -2.46 14.95 21.16
N PHE A 653 -3.20 13.94 21.64
CA PHE A 653 -2.73 13.03 22.69
C PHE A 653 -2.96 11.54 22.35
N PRO A 654 -2.52 11.04 21.17
CA PRO A 654 -2.67 9.62 20.79
C PRO A 654 -1.81 8.68 21.66
N TYR A 655 -0.79 9.21 22.34
CA TYR A 655 0.03 8.50 23.33
C TYR A 655 -0.54 8.63 24.76
N GLY A 656 -1.80 9.05 24.88
CA GLY A 656 -2.36 9.57 26.13
C GLY A 656 -1.70 10.89 26.55
N THR A 657 -1.87 11.29 27.82
CA THR A 657 -1.35 12.56 28.36
C THR A 657 0.17 12.56 28.58
N SER A 658 0.86 11.46 28.24
CA SER A 658 2.29 11.28 28.44
C SER A 658 3.15 12.06 27.42
N LYS A 659 2.65 12.23 26.19
CA LYS A 659 3.33 12.89 25.08
C LYS A 659 2.30 13.53 24.15
N GLN A 660 2.46 14.81 23.89
CA GLN A 660 1.66 15.52 22.89
C GLN A 660 2.20 15.23 21.49
N SER A 661 1.31 14.95 20.53
CA SER A 661 1.64 14.79 19.11
C SER A 661 2.00 16.14 18.47
N ASN A 662 2.74 16.11 17.35
CA ASN A 662 2.96 17.27 16.50
C ASN A 662 1.85 17.47 15.45
N THR A 663 0.95 16.50 15.26
CA THR A 663 -0.15 16.55 14.27
C THR A 663 -1.11 17.71 14.52
N VAL A 664 -1.32 18.56 13.51
CA VAL A 664 -2.26 19.69 13.54
C VAL A 664 -3.69 19.19 13.40
N VAL A 665 -4.59 19.78 14.20
CA VAL A 665 -6.04 19.56 14.11
C VAL A 665 -6.62 20.63 13.18
N LEU A 666 -7.22 20.21 12.07
CA LEU A 666 -7.78 21.11 11.07
C LEU A 666 -9.32 21.12 11.16
N LEU A 667 -9.88 22.18 11.73
CA LEU A 667 -11.31 22.29 12.04
C LEU A 667 -12.05 23.01 10.92
N HIS A 668 -13.02 22.35 10.29
CA HIS A 668 -13.91 23.04 9.35
C HIS A 668 -14.73 24.14 10.06
N ASP A 669 -14.93 25.27 9.38
CA ASP A 669 -15.61 26.47 9.92
C ASP A 669 -17.12 26.32 10.16
N ALA A 670 -17.70 25.18 9.77
CA ALA A 670 -19.11 24.85 9.84
C ALA A 670 -20.03 25.89 9.17
N PHE A 671 -19.56 26.49 8.07
CA PHE A 671 -20.23 27.57 7.34
C PHE A 671 -20.48 28.81 8.19
N GLN A 672 -19.67 29.01 9.23
CA GLN A 672 -19.69 30.22 10.06
C GLN A 672 -18.56 31.16 9.62
N PRO A 673 -18.72 32.49 9.78
CA PRO A 673 -17.60 33.39 9.61
C PRO A 673 -16.47 33.00 10.57
N LEU A 674 -15.21 33.08 10.14
CA LEU A 674 -14.04 32.70 10.95
C LEU A 674 -14.03 33.34 12.35
N SER A 675 -14.55 34.57 12.45
CA SER A 675 -14.69 35.29 13.72
C SER A 675 -15.57 34.60 14.77
N TYR A 676 -16.46 33.69 14.35
CA TYR A 676 -17.27 32.85 15.24
C TYR A 676 -16.42 31.90 16.10
N TRP A 677 -15.27 31.49 15.57
CA TRP A 677 -14.35 30.55 16.20
C TRP A 677 -13.25 31.24 17.01
N ASN A 678 -13.22 32.57 17.05
CA ASN A 678 -12.24 33.30 17.85
C ASN A 678 -12.34 32.91 19.34
N GLY A 679 -11.18 32.64 19.95
CA GLY A 679 -11.02 32.18 21.33
C GLY A 679 -11.36 30.70 21.54
N PHE A 680 -11.69 29.94 20.50
CA PHE A 680 -11.97 28.51 20.57
C PHE A 680 -10.72 27.69 20.24
N LEU A 681 -10.21 26.92 21.21
CA LEU A 681 -9.00 26.09 21.06
C LEU A 681 -7.75 26.89 20.62
N THR A 682 -7.58 28.09 21.16
CA THR A 682 -6.45 28.98 20.91
C THR A 682 -5.29 28.76 21.89
N ALA A 683 -4.09 29.24 21.51
CA ALA A 683 -2.92 29.25 22.38
C ALA A 683 -3.07 30.26 23.55
N PRO A 684 -2.45 30.00 24.72
CA PRO A 684 -1.60 28.85 25.04
C PRO A 684 -2.34 27.58 25.49
N GLN A 685 -3.66 27.61 25.68
CA GLN A 685 -4.44 26.50 26.24
C GLN A 685 -4.56 25.32 25.28
N SER A 686 -4.56 25.59 23.98
CA SER A 686 -4.57 24.59 22.93
C SER A 686 -3.55 24.98 21.85
N GLN A 687 -2.85 24.00 21.30
CA GLN A 687 -1.76 24.21 20.35
C GLN A 687 -1.91 23.25 19.17
N GLY A 688 -1.45 23.68 17.99
CA GLY A 688 -1.53 22.89 16.77
C GLY A 688 -2.96 22.77 16.26
N VAL A 689 -3.67 23.90 16.17
CA VAL A 689 -5.04 23.97 15.66
C VAL A 689 -5.08 24.98 14.51
N ALA A 690 -5.74 24.59 13.43
CA ALA A 690 -6.00 25.42 12.26
C ALA A 690 -7.49 25.34 11.89
N MET A 691 -7.99 26.39 11.25
CA MET A 691 -9.29 26.46 10.61
C MET A 691 -9.18 26.05 9.15
N ASP A 692 -10.14 25.25 8.72
CA ASP A 692 -10.43 24.92 7.34
C ASP A 692 -11.65 25.73 6.91
N THR A 693 -11.51 26.50 5.84
CA THR A 693 -12.61 27.25 5.22
C THR A 693 -12.72 26.91 3.75
N HIS A 694 -13.95 26.72 3.29
CA HIS A 694 -14.25 26.35 1.92
C HIS A 694 -14.84 27.55 1.19
N ILE A 695 -14.22 27.94 0.08
CA ILE A 695 -14.58 29.16 -0.65
C ILE A 695 -15.01 28.80 -2.06
N TYR A 696 -16.31 28.96 -2.30
CA TYR A 696 -16.95 28.77 -3.59
C TYR A 696 -17.78 30.01 -3.94
N GLN A 697 -18.03 30.22 -5.24
CA GLN A 697 -18.87 31.32 -5.72
C GLN A 697 -19.89 30.82 -6.75
N ILE A 698 -20.55 29.69 -6.49
CA ILE A 698 -21.38 29.01 -7.49
C ILE A 698 -22.65 28.35 -6.93
N PHE A 699 -22.89 28.37 -5.62
CA PHE A 699 -23.95 27.57 -5.00
C PHE A 699 -25.24 28.36 -4.69
N SER A 700 -25.34 29.58 -5.20
CA SER A 700 -26.55 30.40 -5.17
C SER A 700 -26.78 31.18 -6.47
N ASP A 701 -28.04 31.52 -6.75
CA ASP A 701 -28.43 32.32 -7.93
C ASP A 701 -27.68 33.66 -8.01
N GLY A 702 -27.43 34.28 -6.85
CA GLY A 702 -26.69 35.54 -6.76
C GLY A 702 -25.20 35.40 -7.08
N GLU A 703 -24.63 34.22 -6.89
CA GLU A 703 -23.22 33.97 -7.19
C GLU A 703 -23.02 33.61 -8.66
N VAL A 704 -23.82 32.68 -9.21
CA VAL A 704 -23.72 32.27 -10.62
C VAL A 704 -24.14 33.37 -11.61
N SER A 705 -24.81 34.42 -11.13
CA SER A 705 -25.18 35.59 -11.94
C SER A 705 -24.09 36.67 -12.02
N ARG A 706 -22.97 36.51 -11.30
CA ARG A 706 -21.84 37.45 -11.35
C ARG A 706 -21.17 37.42 -12.71
N THR A 707 -20.67 38.57 -13.15
CA THR A 707 -19.76 38.63 -14.31
C THR A 707 -18.40 38.07 -13.93
N HIS A 708 -17.59 37.74 -14.95
CA HIS A 708 -16.20 37.32 -14.76
C HIS A 708 -15.40 38.30 -13.88
N GLU A 709 -15.55 39.60 -14.13
CA GLU A 709 -14.88 40.65 -13.35
C GLU A 709 -15.36 40.70 -11.91
N GLN A 710 -16.65 40.49 -11.67
CA GLN A 710 -17.22 40.45 -10.32
C GLN A 710 -16.71 39.24 -9.53
N HIS A 711 -16.59 38.07 -10.16
CA HIS A 711 -15.97 36.89 -9.52
C HIS A 711 -14.53 37.18 -9.09
N ILE A 712 -13.73 37.78 -9.97
CA ILE A 712 -12.34 38.18 -9.67
C ILE A 712 -12.30 39.18 -8.51
N GLN A 713 -13.17 40.19 -8.51
CA GLN A 713 -13.23 41.19 -7.44
C GLN A 713 -13.56 40.55 -6.09
N VAL A 714 -14.54 39.64 -6.05
CA VAL A 714 -14.89 38.90 -4.83
C VAL A 714 -13.73 38.01 -4.39
N ALA A 715 -13.09 37.28 -5.30
CA ALA A 715 -11.91 36.47 -4.99
C ALA A 715 -10.80 37.29 -4.33
N CYS A 716 -10.48 38.45 -4.90
CA CYS A 716 -9.48 39.37 -4.34
C CYS A 716 -9.85 39.91 -2.96
N ASN A 717 -11.14 40.04 -2.62
CA ASN A 717 -11.58 40.57 -1.33
C ASN A 717 -11.39 39.56 -0.18
N TYR A 718 -11.39 38.24 -0.46
CA TYR A 718 -11.20 37.21 0.57
C TYR A 718 -9.87 37.33 1.33
N GLN A 719 -8.85 37.97 0.76
CA GLN A 719 -7.60 38.23 1.48
C GLN A 719 -7.82 38.99 2.81
N ASN A 720 -8.90 39.77 2.91
CA ASN A 720 -9.27 40.52 4.11
C ASN A 720 -10.19 39.74 5.06
N GLU A 721 -10.77 38.62 4.59
CA GLU A 721 -11.74 37.81 5.35
C GLU A 721 -11.08 36.60 6.03
N LEU A 722 -9.88 36.19 5.57
CA LEU A 722 -9.13 35.05 6.13
C LEU A 722 -8.43 35.33 7.47
N GLY A 723 -8.70 36.46 8.12
CA GLY A 723 -8.13 36.79 9.43
C GLY A 723 -8.77 36.00 10.57
N SER A 724 -7.97 35.27 11.35
CA SER A 724 -8.39 34.52 12.54
C SER A 724 -7.30 34.55 13.62
N ASP A 725 -7.64 34.18 14.86
CA ASP A 725 -6.67 33.92 15.93
C ASP A 725 -6.10 32.47 15.89
N LEU A 726 -6.54 31.68 14.92
CA LEU A 726 -5.96 30.41 14.51
C LEU A 726 -5.32 30.54 13.11
N TRP A 727 -4.48 29.57 12.73
CA TRP A 727 -4.09 29.42 11.33
C TRP A 727 -5.33 29.10 10.49
N VAL A 728 -5.41 29.60 9.27
CA VAL A 728 -6.50 29.42 8.30
C VAL A 728 -5.92 28.85 7.02
N ILE A 729 -6.46 27.70 6.62
CA ILE A 729 -6.19 27.06 5.33
C ILE A 729 -7.48 27.11 4.53
N VAL A 730 -7.40 27.55 3.27
CA VAL A 730 -8.54 27.42 2.35
C VAL A 730 -8.54 25.98 1.83
N GLY A 731 -9.22 25.06 2.53
CA GLY A 731 -9.13 23.62 2.28
C GLY A 731 -9.92 23.13 1.07
N GLU A 732 -10.84 23.94 0.55
CA GLU A 732 -11.51 23.69 -0.72
C GLU A 732 -11.88 24.98 -1.46
N TRP A 733 -11.68 24.97 -2.78
CA TRP A 733 -12.07 26.01 -3.75
C TRP A 733 -11.86 25.50 -5.18
N THR A 734 -12.35 26.22 -6.19
CA THR A 734 -12.21 25.83 -7.62
C THR A 734 -12.04 27.04 -8.54
N ALA A 735 -11.58 26.81 -9.77
CA ALA A 735 -11.59 27.81 -10.85
C ALA A 735 -12.94 27.87 -11.59
N ALA A 736 -13.89 26.97 -11.30
CA ALA A 736 -15.23 27.02 -11.87
C ALA A 736 -16.00 28.26 -11.38
N GLN A 737 -16.65 28.97 -12.31
CA GLN A 737 -17.52 30.12 -12.01
C GLN A 737 -19.02 29.79 -12.12
N THR A 738 -19.35 28.58 -12.54
CA THR A 738 -20.73 28.11 -12.68
C THR A 738 -20.90 26.77 -12.00
N ASP A 739 -22.15 26.40 -11.73
CA ASP A 739 -22.52 25.09 -11.23
C ASP A 739 -22.92 24.12 -12.36
N CYS A 740 -22.30 24.27 -13.54
CA CYS A 740 -22.66 23.54 -14.75
C CYS A 740 -22.18 22.08 -14.78
N ALA A 741 -21.20 21.71 -13.97
CA ALA A 741 -20.68 20.35 -13.91
C ALA A 741 -21.80 19.35 -13.67
N LYS A 742 -21.81 18.27 -14.48
CA LYS A 742 -22.84 17.24 -14.41
C LYS A 742 -22.90 16.66 -13.00
N TYR A 743 -24.10 16.65 -12.41
CA TYR A 743 -24.38 16.16 -11.06
C TYR A 743 -23.70 16.93 -9.92
N LEU A 744 -23.16 18.13 -10.15
CA LEU A 744 -22.54 18.93 -9.09
C LEU A 744 -23.54 19.29 -7.98
N ASN A 745 -24.79 19.62 -8.34
CA ASN A 745 -25.88 19.83 -7.40
C ASN A 745 -26.54 18.50 -6.93
N GLY A 746 -25.87 17.39 -7.20
CA GLY A 746 -26.27 16.01 -7.02
C GLY A 746 -27.12 15.44 -8.15
N ARG A 747 -27.17 14.10 -8.19
CA ARG A 747 -27.78 13.35 -9.29
C ARG A 747 -29.29 13.64 -9.39
N GLY A 748 -29.75 13.96 -10.60
CA GLY A 748 -31.16 14.31 -10.87
C GLY A 748 -31.47 15.81 -10.79
N PHE A 749 -30.50 16.63 -10.38
CA PHE A 749 -30.63 18.09 -10.38
C PHE A 749 -29.83 18.73 -11.53
N GLY A 750 -30.36 19.82 -12.07
CA GLY A 750 -29.69 20.66 -13.07
C GLY A 750 -28.76 21.71 -12.46
N ALA A 751 -28.35 22.68 -13.27
CA ALA A 751 -27.54 23.83 -12.88
C ALA A 751 -28.39 25.08 -12.67
N ARG A 752 -28.02 25.94 -11.72
CA ARG A 752 -28.64 27.26 -11.55
C ARG A 752 -28.31 28.16 -12.73
N TYR A 753 -27.09 28.08 -13.24
CA TYR A 753 -26.62 28.94 -14.33
C TYR A 753 -27.50 28.87 -15.60
N ASP A 754 -27.94 27.67 -15.99
CA ASP A 754 -28.81 27.49 -17.16
C ASP A 754 -30.31 27.35 -16.82
N GLY A 755 -30.67 27.62 -15.56
CA GLY A 755 -32.06 27.57 -15.10
C GLY A 755 -32.65 26.16 -14.96
N SER A 756 -31.85 25.10 -15.10
CA SER A 756 -32.34 23.72 -14.98
C SER A 756 -32.42 23.22 -13.53
N TYR A 757 -31.81 23.92 -12.57
CA TYR A 757 -32.01 23.66 -11.15
C TYR A 757 -33.38 24.19 -10.68
N PRO A 758 -34.16 23.42 -9.91
CA PRO A 758 -35.49 23.83 -9.47
C PRO A 758 -35.49 25.20 -8.74
N GLY A 759 -36.29 26.13 -9.24
CA GLY A 759 -36.45 27.47 -8.66
C GLY A 759 -35.44 28.51 -9.14
N SER A 760 -34.44 28.13 -9.94
CA SER A 760 -33.45 29.06 -10.50
C SER A 760 -33.96 29.78 -11.76
N SER A 761 -33.36 30.93 -12.07
CA SER A 761 -33.60 31.66 -13.32
C SER A 761 -32.46 31.46 -14.30
N PHE A 762 -32.77 31.39 -15.60
CA PHE A 762 -31.75 31.29 -16.66
C PHE A 762 -30.82 32.50 -16.65
N ILE A 763 -29.51 32.25 -16.50
CA ILE A 763 -28.44 33.26 -16.63
C ILE A 763 -27.73 33.11 -17.97
N GLY A 764 -27.33 31.88 -18.33
CA GLY A 764 -26.56 31.58 -19.53
C GLY A 764 -26.56 30.09 -19.88
N SER A 765 -25.89 29.73 -20.98
CA SER A 765 -25.76 28.32 -21.37
C SER A 765 -24.52 27.70 -20.74
N CYS A 766 -24.65 26.48 -20.18
CA CYS A 766 -23.52 25.69 -19.71
C CYS A 766 -22.58 25.19 -20.84
N LYS A 767 -22.97 25.34 -22.11
CA LYS A 767 -22.18 24.88 -23.25
C LYS A 767 -20.84 25.63 -23.32
N GLY A 768 -19.75 24.87 -23.27
CA GLY A 768 -18.39 25.41 -23.36
C GLY A 768 -17.86 26.00 -22.04
N LEU A 769 -18.58 25.79 -20.94
CA LEU A 769 -18.19 26.19 -19.58
C LEU A 769 -17.91 25.00 -18.65
N THR A 770 -18.22 23.77 -19.09
CA THR A 770 -18.03 22.54 -18.31
C THR A 770 -17.73 21.34 -19.22
N GLY A 771 -17.26 20.24 -18.65
CA GLY A 771 -16.92 19.02 -19.36
C GLY A 771 -15.50 19.06 -19.89
N SER A 772 -15.28 18.59 -21.13
CA SER A 772 -13.95 18.64 -21.75
C SER A 772 -13.55 20.08 -22.11
N SER A 773 -12.33 20.44 -21.71
CA SER A 773 -11.62 21.68 -22.01
C SER A 773 -11.37 21.94 -23.50
N SER A 774 -11.55 20.92 -24.35
CA SER A 774 -11.57 21.07 -25.81
C SER A 774 -12.74 21.95 -26.30
N SER A 775 -13.81 22.03 -25.51
CA SER A 775 -14.97 22.87 -25.80
C SER A 775 -14.84 24.30 -25.29
N PHE A 776 -13.85 24.59 -24.44
CA PHE A 776 -13.67 25.89 -23.81
C PHE A 776 -13.08 26.89 -24.79
N SER A 777 -13.70 28.06 -24.88
CA SER A 777 -13.16 29.15 -25.69
C SER A 777 -11.85 29.68 -25.11
N SER A 778 -11.00 30.27 -25.96
CA SER A 778 -9.74 30.89 -25.50
C SER A 778 -9.97 32.03 -24.51
N SER A 779 -11.08 32.76 -24.64
CA SER A 779 -11.46 33.81 -23.67
C SER A 779 -11.87 33.20 -22.33
N TYR A 780 -12.57 32.07 -22.32
CA TYR A 780 -12.91 31.39 -21.08
C TYR A 780 -11.68 30.79 -20.39
N LYS A 781 -10.76 30.15 -21.12
CA LYS A 781 -9.47 29.70 -20.55
C LYS A 781 -8.65 30.86 -19.98
N THR A 782 -8.69 32.03 -20.62
CA THR A 782 -8.03 33.25 -20.11
C THR A 782 -8.69 33.72 -18.81
N PHE A 783 -10.01 33.68 -18.72
CA PHE A 783 -10.73 33.96 -17.49
C PHE A 783 -10.40 32.96 -16.37
N LEU A 784 -10.43 31.65 -16.64
CA LEU A 784 -10.05 30.63 -15.65
C LEU A 784 -8.65 30.90 -15.08
N ARG A 785 -7.71 31.33 -15.93
CA ARG A 785 -6.36 31.73 -15.52
C ARG A 785 -6.37 32.94 -14.58
N GLN A 786 -7.12 33.97 -14.94
CA GLN A 786 -7.26 35.18 -14.14
C GLN A 786 -7.90 34.86 -12.77
N TYR A 787 -9.00 34.12 -12.78
CA TYR A 787 -9.74 33.77 -11.58
C TYR A 787 -8.93 32.86 -10.65
N TRP A 788 -8.21 31.86 -11.19
CA TRP A 788 -7.29 31.05 -10.41
C TRP A 788 -6.18 31.90 -9.76
N GLU A 789 -5.55 32.82 -10.50
CA GLU A 789 -4.51 33.68 -9.92
C GLU A 789 -5.06 34.63 -8.85
N ALA A 790 -6.25 35.20 -9.05
CA ALA A 790 -6.89 36.07 -8.07
C ALA A 790 -7.14 35.33 -6.74
N GLN A 791 -7.67 34.10 -6.83
CA GLN A 791 -7.92 33.23 -5.68
C GLN A 791 -6.62 32.86 -4.96
N VAL A 792 -5.63 32.33 -5.67
CA VAL A 792 -4.33 31.97 -5.06
C VAL A 792 -3.65 33.18 -4.42
N ILE A 793 -3.64 34.34 -5.08
CA ILE A 793 -3.08 35.57 -4.50
C ILE A 793 -3.81 35.92 -3.21
N ALA A 794 -5.14 35.88 -3.19
CA ALA A 794 -5.92 36.21 -2.02
C ALA A 794 -5.67 35.23 -0.86
N TYR A 795 -5.62 33.93 -1.15
CA TYR A 795 -5.46 32.88 -0.15
C TYR A 795 -4.04 32.83 0.43
N GLU A 796 -3.02 33.07 -0.40
CA GLU A 796 -1.62 33.16 0.06
C GLU A 796 -1.32 34.48 0.80
N ARG A 797 -2.07 35.57 0.54
CA ARG A 797 -1.95 36.84 1.29
C ARG A 797 -2.71 36.80 2.61
N GLY A 798 -3.89 36.19 2.63
CA GLY A 798 -4.80 36.21 3.78
C GLY A 798 -4.66 35.02 4.74
N GLY A 799 -4.25 33.84 4.25
CA GLY A 799 -4.16 32.60 5.02
C GLY A 799 -2.79 31.92 4.92
N GLN A 800 -2.71 30.66 5.35
CA GLN A 800 -1.50 29.83 5.34
C GLN A 800 -1.33 29.00 4.05
N GLY A 801 -2.29 29.09 3.13
CA GLY A 801 -2.27 28.38 1.86
C GLY A 801 -3.65 27.91 1.46
N TRP A 802 -3.67 27.02 0.48
CA TRP A 802 -4.87 26.60 -0.21
C TRP A 802 -4.78 25.15 -0.70
N ILE A 803 -5.95 24.53 -0.84
CA ILE A 803 -6.12 23.18 -1.33
C ILE A 803 -7.24 23.25 -2.38
N MET A 804 -6.88 23.08 -3.65
CA MET A 804 -7.85 23.18 -4.74
C MET A 804 -8.62 21.87 -4.86
N TRP A 805 -9.95 21.99 -4.91
CA TRP A 805 -10.84 20.90 -5.22
C TRP A 805 -11.03 20.84 -6.75
N THR A 806 -10.49 19.85 -7.47
CA THR A 806 -9.74 18.66 -7.04
C THR A 806 -8.59 18.36 -8.04
N TRP A 807 -7.80 17.31 -7.82
CA TRP A 807 -6.74 16.90 -8.73
C TRP A 807 -7.29 16.56 -10.13
N LYS A 808 -8.29 15.67 -10.19
CA LYS A 808 -8.93 15.26 -11.44
C LYS A 808 -10.39 14.82 -11.26
N ALA A 809 -11.14 14.92 -12.35
CA ALA A 809 -12.53 14.48 -12.50
C ALA A 809 -12.71 13.91 -13.92
N GLU A 810 -13.67 13.00 -14.13
CA GLU A 810 -13.85 12.34 -15.43
C GLU A 810 -14.33 13.28 -16.54
N ASN A 811 -15.21 14.23 -16.21
CA ASN A 811 -15.86 15.11 -17.20
C ASN A 811 -16.26 16.46 -16.60
N ALA A 812 -15.30 17.12 -15.95
CA ALA A 812 -15.43 18.45 -15.35
C ALA A 812 -14.06 19.13 -15.29
N ASP A 813 -13.46 19.43 -16.45
CA ASP A 813 -12.10 19.95 -16.52
C ASP A 813 -11.92 21.28 -15.78
N GLU A 814 -12.97 22.09 -15.67
CA GLU A 814 -12.96 23.36 -14.91
C GLU A 814 -12.74 23.17 -13.39
N TRP A 815 -12.97 21.95 -12.89
CA TRP A 815 -12.70 21.54 -11.51
C TRP A 815 -11.37 20.79 -11.35
N SER A 816 -10.72 20.39 -12.44
CA SER A 816 -9.50 19.59 -12.39
C SER A 816 -8.24 20.45 -12.44
N TYR A 817 -7.42 20.34 -11.39
CA TYR A 817 -6.09 20.94 -11.38
C TYR A 817 -5.22 20.39 -12.52
N LYS A 818 -5.24 19.06 -12.71
CA LYS A 818 -4.53 18.37 -13.78
C LYS A 818 -4.91 18.89 -15.16
N ALA A 819 -6.21 19.00 -15.47
CA ALA A 819 -6.67 19.56 -16.74
C ALA A 819 -6.23 21.01 -16.91
N GLY A 820 -6.18 21.80 -15.83
CA GLY A 820 -5.69 23.17 -15.86
C GLY A 820 -4.22 23.32 -16.16
N LEU A 821 -3.39 22.39 -15.68
CA LEU A 821 -1.97 22.30 -16.05
C LEU A 821 -1.82 21.96 -17.53
N GLU A 822 -2.54 20.94 -18.00
CA GLU A 822 -2.48 20.44 -19.38
C GLU A 822 -2.93 21.49 -20.40
N ASN A 823 -3.87 22.35 -20.01
CA ASN A 823 -4.48 23.36 -20.89
C ASN A 823 -4.03 24.80 -20.60
N GLY A 824 -3.14 25.01 -19.64
CA GLY A 824 -2.42 26.26 -19.41
C GLY A 824 -3.17 27.37 -18.67
N TRP A 825 -4.35 27.11 -18.09
CA TRP A 825 -4.97 28.07 -17.16
C TRP A 825 -4.47 27.94 -15.72
N ILE A 826 -3.77 26.84 -15.38
CA ILE A 826 -2.98 26.71 -14.16
C ILE A 826 -1.50 26.63 -14.55
N PRO A 827 -0.59 27.40 -13.93
CA PRO A 827 0.84 27.32 -14.23
C PRO A 827 1.47 26.06 -13.65
N ARG A 828 2.54 25.56 -14.29
CA ARG A 828 3.35 24.45 -13.77
C ARG A 828 4.07 24.79 -12.48
N ASP A 829 4.52 26.05 -12.36
CA ASP A 829 4.98 26.59 -11.09
C ASP A 829 3.81 27.36 -10.45
N PRO A 830 3.26 26.90 -9.31
CA PRO A 830 2.13 27.54 -8.67
C PRO A 830 2.46 28.92 -8.09
N ALA A 831 3.73 29.37 -8.07
CA ALA A 831 4.12 30.74 -7.77
C ALA A 831 4.10 31.67 -9.00
N GLN A 832 4.08 31.12 -10.22
CA GLN A 832 4.08 31.93 -11.44
C GLN A 832 2.77 32.70 -11.61
N ARG A 833 2.87 33.98 -11.95
CA ARG A 833 1.72 34.85 -12.25
C ARG A 833 1.85 35.45 -13.65
N ARG A 834 0.77 35.35 -14.43
CA ARG A 834 0.56 36.03 -15.72
C ARG A 834 -0.18 37.36 -15.51
N PHE A 835 -0.94 37.46 -14.43
CA PHE A 835 -1.72 38.63 -14.02
C PHE A 835 -1.40 39.02 -12.55
N PRO A 836 -0.13 39.35 -12.22
CA PRO A 836 0.31 39.54 -10.84
C PRO A 836 -0.39 40.66 -10.06
N ASN A 837 -0.94 41.66 -10.75
CA ASN A 837 -1.61 42.82 -10.14
C ASN A 837 -3.15 42.71 -10.18
N ILE A 838 -3.69 41.50 -10.40
CA ILE A 838 -5.14 41.31 -10.57
C ILE A 838 -5.97 41.70 -9.34
N CYS A 839 -5.36 41.67 -8.15
CA CYS A 839 -6.00 42.04 -6.88
C CYS A 839 -5.55 43.38 -6.29
N GLY A 840 -4.82 44.20 -7.05
CA GLY A 840 -4.09 45.35 -6.49
C GLY A 840 -2.74 44.90 -5.96
#